data_AF-A0A1G0ZDL9-F1
#
_entry.id   AF-A0A1G0ZDL9-F1
#
_cell.length_a   1.000
_cell.length_b   1.000
_cell.length_c   1.000
_cell.angle_alpha   90.00
_cell.angle_beta   90.00
_cell.angle_gamma   90.00
#
_symmetry.space_group_name_H-M   'P 1'
#
loop_
_entity.id
_entity.type
_entity.pdbx_description
1 polymer ?
#
loop_
_entity_poly.entity_id
_entity_poly.type
_entity_poly.pdbx_seq_one_letter_code
_entity_poly.pdbx_strand_id
1 'polypeptide(L)'
;MDTWKFTKKAGLKSKTIIIATIVSLLPILSIPAQNTPQENPPPDKKETVTQDYSKGFAVFYKLGLADVSKAEYINLNSRVLQLLYPLVQRPFQTKGNAWLLKGENGTSPASFIVFNAVSLEAYDGRKLFEEFKKKSKKDSKLDPRKEYLEFLAENKSKVMAFWEKVDIKEDIEGLLSQLAEMDKDNFSYQKELTGPAFLYAIQIYSKGFKNEANKIISRLFELAGDKKIVLLSAMSCLANQQYGQALFDLEENGDWKKFGTALELLLKKYPQGWIAAPGIKLLQEMVQKQIANPVPPEIKGEGVSEEDKKLAAELLSVKEIPRSGDIDWLFPENEKLNEFQDETIKKIMSKGMKAIPMLIALLKDDYMVRVSGNQNYFRTGNDEKSAEGSLSMIPHPIKRKDIAKALLLQSVTLSEKSEDFNVMALNDEQLIEICGKWYEEIKTKTPDELSLYYLKNGLNHQKYFAIMSLMKGDLNKKSPVIEEFFLNIKKEELMSFLEGGPLSEYVVKRKKAAIPFVEKLKAKFKTELAAAEEDKKKEKKDLTKKKDTTVKVDEDEKDGDSDSFLNDPLARKNLKKCLDSLTELAKEKNAKQIVDEMLSDKKKLKDRTAYSQLMSVLKEMDRDEALGLLLYATLKTGDNIPAKGSFISLIAMVGRIDEYPSEQENKKNKKPLSLEKNAEAWKKLLADKTMLRNYKINVLAALFIENLYGNKENLQKLSNLQNVLGERCNSIVMKRAEERLAGKTEKELTPYPEIKDLDEEASKKLVASLEKALAEKKVKEFMNSIGDSEFAALPKLVSKNPKLNAGFRDYANRIVSAKSQIKGEEKALDAFNNTVLDRKTVDKIQDYCKKLTAEKKLFACNIMKKPLFGGVDIELSDPGEYMEMPENRREENSNIPLYMSGGVSVGSNYAHAQWEISAKNEKEGGNEIVVNGKKIKLEKADERGMKRSKQSQDKFLKCLEKAFGDEADSTDIIIINYGYMHY
;
A
#
# COMPACT_ATOMS: atom_id res chain seq x y z
N MET A 1 -0.72 46.37 27.01
CA MET A 1 -1.55 47.51 27.41
C MET A 1 -3.00 47.04 27.38
N ASP A 2 -3.79 46.97 28.42
CA ASP A 2 -3.60 47.06 29.87
C ASP A 2 -4.90 46.52 30.50
N THR A 3 -4.75 45.74 31.58
CA THR A 3 -5.64 45.58 32.77
C THR A 3 -7.19 45.54 32.61
N TRP A 4 -7.96 44.65 33.26
CA TRP A 4 -8.04 44.49 34.72
C TRP A 4 -8.91 43.27 35.16
N LYS A 5 -8.67 42.82 36.40
CA LYS A 5 -9.21 41.63 37.10
C LYS A 5 -10.53 41.93 37.85
N PHE A 6 -11.31 40.89 38.17
CA PHE A 6 -11.92 40.76 39.51
C PHE A 6 -12.24 39.31 39.90
N THR A 7 -11.86 38.93 41.12
CA THR A 7 -12.12 37.65 41.80
C THR A 7 -12.83 37.91 43.14
N LYS A 8 -13.77 37.03 43.52
CA LYS A 8 -14.13 36.64 44.92
C LYS A 8 -15.22 35.55 44.81
N LYS A 9 -15.01 34.28 45.20
CA LYS A 9 -14.78 33.68 46.52
C LYS A 9 -15.97 33.86 47.49
N ALA A 10 -16.87 32.87 47.51
CA ALA A 10 -17.67 32.51 48.68
C ALA A 10 -17.95 31.00 48.61
N GLY A 11 -17.45 30.27 49.60
CA GLY A 11 -17.75 28.85 49.79
C GLY A 11 -19.01 28.67 50.62
N LEU A 12 -19.75 27.60 50.34
CA LEU A 12 -20.72 27.03 51.28
C LEU A 12 -20.75 25.51 51.10
N LYS A 13 -20.54 24.82 52.22
CA LYS A 13 -20.64 23.37 52.39
C LYS A 13 -22.12 22.98 52.47
N SER A 14 -22.47 21.81 51.90
CA SER A 14 -23.00 20.64 52.62
C SER A 14 -24.19 19.91 51.97
N LYS A 15 -24.07 18.58 52.00
CA LYS A 15 -25.08 17.51 52.16
C LYS A 15 -25.90 17.00 50.96
N THR A 16 -25.43 15.85 50.49
CA THR A 16 -26.13 14.58 50.20
C THR A 16 -27.55 14.42 50.79
N ILE A 17 -28.50 13.93 49.98
CA ILE A 17 -29.43 12.80 50.23
C ILE A 17 -29.96 12.25 48.89
N ILE A 18 -30.15 10.94 48.87
CA ILE A 18 -30.48 10.02 47.76
C ILE A 18 -32.00 9.75 47.74
N ILE A 19 -32.57 9.42 46.57
CA ILE A 19 -33.48 8.27 46.28
C ILE A 19 -34.55 8.58 45.20
N ALA A 20 -34.69 7.58 44.34
CA ALA A 20 -35.47 7.37 43.13
C ALA A 20 -36.98 7.66 43.16
N THR A 21 -37.60 7.78 41.96
CA THR A 21 -38.84 7.04 41.61
C THR A 21 -38.96 6.88 40.07
N ILE A 22 -39.44 5.70 39.68
CA ILE A 22 -39.61 5.09 38.35
C ILE A 22 -41.11 5.13 37.95
N VAL A 23 -41.39 5.18 36.63
CA VAL A 23 -42.62 4.74 35.91
C VAL A 23 -43.93 5.52 36.10
N SER A 24 -44.45 6.08 34.98
CA SER A 24 -45.70 5.67 34.30
C SER A 24 -46.25 6.77 33.37
N LEU A 25 -46.74 6.37 32.18
CA LEU A 25 -48.06 6.73 31.60
C LEU A 25 -48.05 6.69 30.04
N LEU A 26 -48.60 5.60 29.50
CA LEU A 26 -49.30 5.52 28.21
C LEU A 26 -50.76 5.92 28.42
N PRO A 27 -51.46 6.41 27.39
CA PRO A 27 -52.89 6.16 27.26
C PRO A 27 -53.22 5.31 26.01
N ILE A 28 -54.03 4.30 26.27
CA ILE A 28 -54.89 3.54 25.35
C ILE A 28 -56.00 4.47 24.81
N LEU A 29 -56.56 4.15 23.62
CA LEU A 29 -57.94 4.37 23.09
C LEU A 29 -57.82 4.31 21.53
N SER A 30 -58.65 3.70 20.68
CA SER A 30 -59.88 2.91 20.74
C SER A 30 -60.06 2.22 19.38
N ILE A 31 -60.76 1.08 19.34
CA ILE A 31 -61.21 0.41 18.11
C ILE A 31 -62.62 0.90 17.77
N PRO A 32 -62.97 1.09 16.48
CA PRO A 32 -64.21 0.46 16.01
C PRO A 32 -64.11 -0.21 14.63
N ALA A 33 -64.80 -1.36 14.59
CA ALA A 33 -65.62 -1.97 13.53
C ALA A 33 -65.11 -2.18 12.09
N GLN A 34 -65.32 -3.43 11.66
CA GLN A 34 -65.14 -4.01 10.33
C GLN A 34 -66.08 -3.41 9.27
N ASN A 35 -65.60 -3.30 8.04
CA ASN A 35 -66.40 -3.46 6.82
C ASN A 35 -65.55 -4.08 5.68
N THR A 36 -66.26 -4.76 4.79
CA THR A 36 -65.94 -5.76 3.75
C THR A 36 -64.95 -5.33 2.64
N PRO A 37 -64.42 -6.29 1.84
CA PRO A 37 -63.21 -6.12 1.05
C PRO A 37 -63.47 -5.39 -0.27
N GLN A 38 -62.65 -4.37 -0.54
CA GLN A 38 -62.57 -3.67 -1.81
C GLN A 38 -61.17 -3.94 -2.40
N GLU A 39 -61.10 -4.39 -3.65
CA GLU A 39 -59.83 -4.64 -4.36
C GLU A 39 -58.97 -3.37 -4.39
N ASN A 40 -57.79 -3.44 -3.78
CA ASN A 40 -56.87 -2.30 -3.70
C ASN A 40 -56.03 -2.19 -4.98
N PRO A 41 -55.84 -0.97 -5.52
CA PRO A 41 -54.77 -0.68 -6.48
C PRO A 41 -53.39 -0.96 -5.85
N PRO A 42 -52.31 -1.10 -6.65
CA PRO A 42 -50.96 -1.35 -6.12
C PRO A 42 -50.63 -0.33 -5.01
N PRO A 43 -50.10 -0.77 -3.86
CA PRO A 43 -49.95 0.11 -2.71
C PRO A 43 -49.02 1.26 -3.09
N ASP A 44 -49.55 2.48 -3.03
CA ASP A 44 -48.73 3.68 -2.95
C ASP A 44 -47.66 3.42 -1.89
N LYS A 45 -46.38 3.60 -2.27
CA LYS A 45 -45.25 3.54 -1.35
C LYS A 45 -45.54 4.52 -0.21
N LYS A 46 -46.10 4.03 0.90
CA LYS A 46 -46.22 4.79 2.14
C LYS A 46 -44.81 5.25 2.48
N GLU A 47 -44.52 6.54 2.27
CA GLU A 47 -43.31 7.15 2.77
C GLU A 47 -43.27 6.86 4.27
N THR A 48 -42.35 5.99 4.66
CA THR A 48 -42.09 5.72 6.07
C THR A 48 -41.63 7.03 6.68
N VAL A 49 -42.50 7.65 7.49
CA VAL A 49 -42.19 8.85 8.25
C VAL A 49 -40.91 8.58 9.02
N THR A 50 -39.81 9.19 8.57
CA THR A 50 -38.49 8.93 9.15
C THR A 50 -38.47 9.59 10.53
N GLN A 51 -38.20 8.80 11.57
CA GLN A 51 -38.11 9.30 12.94
C GLN A 51 -37.05 10.41 13.02
N ASP A 52 -37.38 11.55 13.63
CA ASP A 52 -36.42 12.63 13.85
C ASP A 52 -35.59 12.40 15.11
N TYR A 53 -34.26 12.25 14.94
CA TYR A 53 -33.32 12.01 16.04
C TYR A 53 -32.64 13.29 16.56
N SER A 54 -33.00 14.46 16.03
CA SER A 54 -32.36 15.76 16.34
C SER A 54 -32.23 16.08 17.83
N LYS A 55 -33.20 15.67 18.65
CA LYS A 55 -33.18 15.83 20.11
C LYS A 55 -31.96 15.16 20.76
N GLY A 56 -31.47 14.06 20.19
CA GLY A 56 -30.29 13.34 20.66
C GLY A 56 -28.96 14.01 20.28
N PHE A 57 -28.92 14.83 19.23
CA PHE A 57 -27.68 15.40 18.70
C PHE A 57 -27.05 16.42 19.63
N ALA A 58 -27.89 17.13 20.41
CA ALA A 58 -27.43 18.05 21.44
C ALA A 58 -26.50 17.40 22.46
N VAL A 59 -26.63 16.09 22.70
CA VAL A 59 -25.72 15.34 23.58
C VAL A 59 -24.31 15.30 22.99
N PHE A 60 -24.17 15.01 21.69
CA PHE A 60 -22.87 14.93 21.03
C PHE A 60 -22.18 16.29 20.90
N TYR A 61 -22.94 17.37 20.65
CA TYR A 61 -22.38 18.73 20.70
C TYR A 61 -21.87 19.11 22.10
N LYS A 62 -22.60 18.73 23.16
CA LYS A 62 -22.11 18.89 24.55
C LYS A 62 -20.87 18.03 24.84
N LEU A 63 -20.77 16.87 24.18
CA LEU A 63 -19.57 16.05 24.17
C LEU A 63 -18.48 16.59 23.23
N GLY A 64 -18.61 17.81 22.69
CA GLY A 64 -17.57 18.46 21.89
C GLY A 64 -17.43 17.93 20.46
N LEU A 65 -18.49 17.36 19.90
CA LEU A 65 -18.61 17.27 18.44
C LEU A 65 -18.62 18.69 17.86
N ALA A 66 -17.80 18.96 16.85
CA ALA A 66 -17.71 20.28 16.27
C ALA A 66 -19.00 20.67 15.55
N ASP A 67 -19.45 21.91 15.74
CA ASP A 67 -20.53 22.49 14.94
C ASP A 67 -19.98 22.88 13.58
N VAL A 68 -20.41 22.15 12.55
CA VAL A 68 -19.99 22.37 11.16
C VAL A 68 -21.06 23.10 10.34
N SER A 69 -22.12 23.62 10.97
CA SER A 69 -23.24 24.29 10.29
C SER A 69 -22.80 25.38 9.29
N LYS A 70 -21.69 26.08 9.57
CA LYS A 70 -21.10 27.11 8.71
C LYS A 70 -19.86 26.68 7.89
N ALA A 71 -19.34 25.48 8.08
CA ALA A 71 -18.10 25.01 7.45
C ALA A 71 -18.27 24.52 6.00
N GLU A 72 -17.24 24.55 5.15
CA GLU A 72 -17.32 23.95 3.82
C GLU A 72 -16.85 22.49 3.84
N TYR A 73 -17.61 21.57 3.22
CA TYR A 73 -17.20 20.17 3.11
C TYR A 73 -16.21 20.00 1.96
N ILE A 74 -15.03 19.43 2.26
CA ILE A 74 -13.88 19.39 1.36
C ILE A 74 -13.16 18.05 1.41
N ASN A 75 -12.33 17.80 0.40
CA ASN A 75 -11.30 16.76 0.42
C ASN A 75 -9.97 17.41 0.83
N LEU A 76 -9.45 17.06 2.00
CA LEU A 76 -8.16 17.51 2.51
C LEU A 76 -7.10 16.43 2.32
N ASN A 77 -5.97 16.80 1.72
CA ASN A 77 -4.78 15.97 1.58
C ASN A 77 -3.63 16.61 2.37
N SER A 78 -3.16 15.92 3.40
CA SER A 78 -2.03 16.34 4.21
C SER A 78 -1.27 15.12 4.74
N ARG A 79 0.06 15.24 4.90
CA ARG A 79 0.87 14.22 5.57
C ARG A 79 0.42 14.00 7.02
N VAL A 80 -0.03 15.04 7.71
CA VAL A 80 -0.53 14.93 9.09
C VAL A 80 -1.77 14.05 9.15
N LEU A 81 -2.66 14.10 8.15
CA LEU A 81 -3.79 13.19 8.08
C LEU A 81 -3.37 11.72 7.97
N GLN A 82 -2.25 11.43 7.31
CA GLN A 82 -1.72 10.06 7.22
C GLN A 82 -1.18 9.59 8.58
N LEU A 83 -0.59 10.49 9.37
CA LEU A 83 -0.13 10.20 10.73
C LEU A 83 -1.29 10.02 11.72
N LEU A 84 -2.38 10.77 11.53
CA LEU A 84 -3.61 10.62 12.31
C LEU A 84 -4.50 9.46 11.84
N TYR A 85 -4.24 8.87 10.67
CA TYR A 85 -5.07 7.80 10.10
C TYR A 85 -5.12 6.52 10.97
N PRO A 86 -4.02 6.04 11.58
CA PRO A 86 -4.08 4.91 12.50
C PRO A 86 -4.98 5.18 13.73
N LEU A 87 -5.13 6.45 14.12
CA LEU A 87 -5.99 6.89 15.22
C LEU A 87 -7.45 7.00 14.82
N VAL A 88 -7.73 7.20 13.53
CA VAL A 88 -9.08 7.42 13.03
C VAL A 88 -9.31 6.68 11.72
N GLN A 89 -9.98 5.53 11.82
CA GLN A 89 -10.38 4.77 10.64
C GLN A 89 -11.36 5.58 9.78
N ARG A 90 -11.10 5.66 8.46
CA ARG A 90 -12.09 6.12 7.48
C ARG A 90 -12.89 4.93 7.00
N PRO A 91 -14.15 4.80 7.41
CA PRO A 91 -14.83 3.55 7.22
C PRO A 91 -15.61 3.47 5.91
N PHE A 92 -15.96 4.61 5.33
CA PHE A 92 -16.79 4.71 4.14
C PHE A 92 -16.05 5.48 3.05
N GLN A 93 -16.26 5.05 1.80
CA GLN A 93 -15.64 5.64 0.61
C GLN A 93 -16.31 6.98 0.31
N THR A 94 -15.89 8.02 1.02
CA THR A 94 -16.27 9.41 0.79
C THR A 94 -15.16 10.11 0.03
N LYS A 95 -15.55 10.97 -0.92
CA LYS A 95 -14.64 11.87 -1.62
C LYS A 95 -14.13 12.95 -0.65
N GLY A 96 -15.02 13.47 0.19
CA GLY A 96 -14.71 14.45 1.22
C GLY A 96 -14.21 13.80 2.50
N ASN A 97 -13.49 14.57 3.30
CA ASN A 97 -12.90 14.05 4.53
C ASN A 97 -12.67 15.10 5.64
N ALA A 98 -13.05 16.36 5.39
CA ALA A 98 -12.84 17.45 6.32
C ALA A 98 -13.90 18.54 6.14
N TRP A 99 -14.04 19.38 7.17
CA TRP A 99 -14.87 20.58 7.18
C TRP A 99 -13.99 21.82 7.36
N LEU A 100 -13.92 22.68 6.36
CA LEU A 100 -13.21 23.96 6.40
C LEU A 100 -14.04 24.99 7.18
N LEU A 101 -13.63 25.34 8.40
CA LEU A 101 -14.41 26.23 9.30
C LEU A 101 -14.31 27.70 8.91
N LYS A 102 -13.10 28.13 8.57
CA LYS A 102 -12.78 29.50 8.15
C LYS A 102 -11.63 29.41 7.17
N GLY A 103 -11.82 29.93 5.96
CA GLY A 103 -10.75 30.12 4.99
C GLY A 103 -10.55 31.60 4.77
N GLU A 104 -9.34 32.14 4.90
CA GLU A 104 -9.06 33.48 4.38
C GLU A 104 -7.56 33.78 4.14
N ASN A 105 -7.30 34.42 2.99
CA ASN A 105 -6.18 35.30 2.66
C ASN A 105 -4.74 34.86 2.95
N GLY A 106 -4.40 33.63 2.57
CA GLY A 106 -3.11 33.25 1.99
C GLY A 106 -1.85 33.27 2.85
N THR A 107 -1.87 33.91 4.02
CA THR A 107 -0.74 34.00 4.96
C THR A 107 -1.04 33.38 6.32
N SER A 108 -2.31 33.26 6.69
CA SER A 108 -2.75 32.54 7.90
C SER A 108 -3.11 31.09 7.58
N PRO A 109 -2.92 30.14 8.52
CA PRO A 109 -3.38 28.77 8.32
C PRO A 109 -4.91 28.75 8.22
N ALA A 110 -5.43 27.86 7.37
CA ALA A 110 -6.86 27.54 7.34
C ALA A 110 -7.18 26.53 8.46
N SER A 111 -8.37 26.66 9.06
CA SER A 111 -8.81 25.78 10.15
C SER A 111 -9.80 24.75 9.62
N PHE A 112 -9.53 23.48 9.92
CA PHE A 112 -10.31 22.33 9.51
C PHE A 112 -10.83 21.56 10.72
N ILE A 113 -11.99 20.93 10.57
CA ILE A 113 -12.38 19.76 11.37
C ILE A 113 -12.19 18.52 10.51
N VAL A 114 -11.26 17.67 10.92
CA VAL A 114 -10.98 16.38 10.27
C VAL A 114 -11.49 15.28 11.17
N PHE A 115 -11.87 14.14 10.58
CA PHE A 115 -12.35 12.99 11.35
C PHE A 115 -13.42 13.41 12.38
N ASN A 116 -14.46 14.13 11.97
CA ASN A 116 -15.57 14.62 12.80
C ASN A 116 -15.26 15.60 13.97
N ALA A 117 -14.10 15.57 14.63
CA ALA A 117 -13.85 16.37 15.83
C ALA A 117 -12.41 16.88 16.03
N VAL A 118 -11.45 16.47 15.20
CA VAL A 118 -10.05 16.89 15.32
C VAL A 118 -9.87 18.24 14.64
N SER A 119 -9.30 19.23 15.35
CA SER A 119 -9.06 20.55 14.79
C SER A 119 -7.66 20.60 14.19
N LEU A 120 -7.57 20.90 12.90
CA LEU A 120 -6.29 20.98 12.19
C LEU A 120 -6.13 22.37 11.62
N GLU A 121 -5.02 23.03 11.93
CA GLU A 121 -4.58 24.23 11.24
C GLU A 121 -3.57 23.85 10.17
N ALA A 122 -3.82 24.21 8.92
CA ALA A 122 -2.91 23.92 7.82
C ALA A 122 -2.80 25.07 6.82
N TYR A 123 -1.60 25.25 6.29
CA TYR A 123 -1.28 26.22 5.27
C TYR A 123 -1.55 25.61 3.88
N ASP A 124 -2.02 26.45 2.95
CA ASP A 124 -2.22 26.02 1.56
C ASP A 124 -0.86 25.72 0.93
N GLY A 125 -0.59 24.44 0.71
CA GLY A 125 0.64 23.95 0.12
C GLY A 125 0.94 24.64 -1.21
N ARG A 126 -0.09 24.95 -2.03
CA ARG A 126 0.09 25.62 -3.33
C ARG A 126 0.76 26.99 -3.17
N LYS A 127 0.34 27.77 -2.18
CA LYS A 127 0.88 29.11 -1.92
C LYS A 127 2.29 29.04 -1.36
N LEU A 128 2.53 28.13 -0.43
CA LEU A 128 3.86 27.84 0.11
C LEU A 128 4.84 27.42 -1.01
N PHE A 129 4.40 26.58 -1.93
CA PHE A 129 5.19 26.21 -3.12
C PHE A 129 5.42 27.37 -4.09
N GLU A 130 4.46 28.28 -4.26
CA GLU A 130 4.64 29.48 -5.07
C GLU A 130 5.65 30.46 -4.44
N GLU A 131 5.62 30.64 -3.12
CA GLU A 131 6.61 31.41 -2.38
C GLU A 131 8.01 30.79 -2.52
N PHE A 132 8.11 29.48 -2.38
CA PHE A 132 9.34 28.73 -2.64
C PHE A 132 9.86 28.99 -4.06
N LYS A 133 9.01 28.82 -5.08
CA LYS A 133 9.37 29.08 -6.49
C LYS A 133 9.80 30.53 -6.75
N LYS A 134 9.25 31.50 -6.02
CA LYS A 134 9.66 32.92 -6.12
C LYS A 134 11.02 33.16 -5.47
N LYS A 135 11.34 32.47 -4.37
CA LYS A 135 12.65 32.53 -3.71
C LYS A 135 13.73 31.82 -4.54
N SER A 136 13.50 30.58 -4.97
CA SER A 136 14.48 29.79 -5.74
C SER A 136 14.88 30.44 -7.07
N LYS A 137 13.93 31.11 -7.75
CA LYS A 137 14.23 31.88 -8.97
C LYS A 137 15.25 33.01 -8.75
N LYS A 138 15.45 33.49 -7.52
CA LYS A 138 16.45 34.52 -7.21
C LYS A 138 17.83 33.94 -6.92
N ASP A 139 17.92 32.69 -6.47
CA ASP A 139 19.17 32.01 -6.10
C ASP A 139 19.47 30.83 -7.05
N SER A 140 19.61 31.08 -8.35
CA SER A 140 19.74 30.05 -9.41
C SER A 140 21.01 29.17 -9.37
N LYS A 141 21.76 29.14 -8.27
CA LYS A 141 23.03 28.42 -8.13
C LYS A 141 22.94 27.15 -7.28
N LEU A 142 21.87 26.95 -6.52
CA LEU A 142 21.70 25.76 -5.67
C LEU A 142 20.90 24.65 -6.39
N ASP A 143 21.15 23.40 -6.00
CA ASP A 143 20.38 22.25 -6.44
C ASP A 143 18.91 22.41 -5.98
N PRO A 144 17.91 22.41 -6.90
CA PRO A 144 16.50 22.56 -6.56
C PRO A 144 15.99 21.57 -5.52
N ARG A 145 16.58 20.37 -5.46
CA ARG A 145 16.25 19.37 -4.44
C ARG A 145 16.73 19.81 -3.07
N LYS A 146 17.95 20.38 -2.99
CA LYS A 146 18.52 20.90 -1.74
C LYS A 146 17.71 22.09 -1.25
N GLU A 147 17.38 23.04 -2.12
CA GLU A 147 16.53 24.18 -1.76
C GLU A 147 15.14 23.75 -1.29
N TYR A 148 14.56 22.73 -1.93
CA TYR A 148 13.27 22.19 -1.49
C TYR A 148 13.36 21.53 -0.11
N LEU A 149 14.44 20.78 0.17
CA LEU A 149 14.68 20.20 1.48
C LEU A 149 14.92 21.27 2.56
N GLU A 150 15.67 22.32 2.23
CA GLU A 150 15.87 23.48 3.10
C GLU A 150 14.54 24.21 3.35
N PHE A 151 13.72 24.40 2.32
CA PHE A 151 12.38 24.97 2.45
C PHE A 151 11.47 24.13 3.36
N LEU A 152 11.49 22.80 3.21
CA LEU A 152 10.76 21.90 4.10
C LEU A 152 11.28 21.98 5.54
N ALA A 153 12.59 22.15 5.73
CA ALA A 153 13.19 22.33 7.05
C ALA A 153 12.80 23.67 7.68
N GLU A 154 12.82 24.77 6.92
CA GLU A 154 12.37 26.11 7.34
C GLU A 154 10.89 26.14 7.72
N ASN A 155 10.06 25.35 7.02
CA ASN A 155 8.61 25.29 7.24
C ASN A 155 8.19 24.03 8.01
N LYS A 156 9.10 23.37 8.72
CA LYS A 156 8.81 22.11 9.44
C LYS A 156 7.71 22.25 10.50
N SER A 157 7.50 23.45 11.04
CA SER A 157 6.41 23.77 11.98
C SER A 157 5.07 24.07 11.30
N LYS A 158 5.04 24.23 9.96
CA LYS A 158 3.82 24.50 9.21
C LYS A 158 3.26 23.19 8.68
N VAL A 159 2.06 22.84 9.12
CA VAL A 159 1.31 21.75 8.48
C VAL A 159 0.92 22.21 7.09
N MET A 160 1.49 21.59 6.06
CA MET A 160 1.10 21.81 4.68
C MET A 160 -0.08 20.91 4.32
N ALA A 161 -1.08 21.46 3.64
CA ALA A 161 -2.19 20.70 3.11
C ALA A 161 -2.67 21.24 1.76
N PHE A 162 -3.32 20.36 1.00
CA PHE A 162 -4.00 20.66 -0.25
C PHE A 162 -5.47 20.32 -0.08
N TRP A 163 -6.37 21.17 -0.57
CA TRP A 163 -7.79 20.87 -0.51
C TRP A 163 -8.58 21.42 -1.68
N GLU A 164 -9.70 20.74 -1.90
CA GLU A 164 -10.70 21.02 -2.91
C GLU A 164 -12.11 20.79 -2.36
N LYS A 165 -13.09 21.48 -2.94
CA LYS A 165 -14.50 21.33 -2.58
C LYS A 165 -15.01 19.97 -3.05
N VAL A 166 -15.89 19.36 -2.25
CA VAL A 166 -16.57 18.11 -2.60
C VAL A 166 -18.08 18.30 -2.54
N ASP A 167 -18.82 17.62 -3.41
CA ASP A 167 -20.27 17.51 -3.28
C ASP A 167 -20.65 16.56 -2.14
N ILE A 168 -21.13 17.14 -1.05
CA ILE A 168 -21.60 16.41 0.12
C ILE A 168 -22.77 15.47 -0.20
N LYS A 169 -23.62 15.80 -1.19
CA LYS A 169 -24.78 14.98 -1.54
C LYS A 169 -24.37 13.62 -2.09
N GLU A 170 -23.38 13.60 -2.98
CA GLU A 170 -22.84 12.36 -3.54
C GLU A 170 -22.27 11.45 -2.45
N ASP A 171 -21.56 12.03 -1.49
CA ASP A 171 -21.00 11.32 -0.34
C ASP A 171 -22.09 10.76 0.59
N ILE A 172 -23.18 11.50 0.80
CA ILE A 172 -24.36 11.05 1.56
C ILE A 172 -25.05 9.88 0.85
N GLU A 173 -25.26 9.99 -0.46
CA GLU A 173 -25.87 8.93 -1.27
C GLU A 173 -25.00 7.67 -1.32
N GLY A 174 -23.68 7.85 -1.46
CA GLY A 174 -22.71 6.76 -1.40
C GLY A 174 -22.76 5.99 -0.08
N LEU A 175 -22.82 6.70 1.05
CA LEU A 175 -22.96 6.08 2.37
C LEU A 175 -24.32 5.38 2.55
N LEU A 176 -25.41 6.01 2.12
CA LEU A 176 -26.74 5.38 2.18
C LEU A 176 -26.82 4.10 1.35
N SER A 177 -26.22 4.09 0.15
CA SER A 177 -26.11 2.88 -0.70
C SER A 177 -25.33 1.78 0.01
N GLN A 178 -24.16 2.11 0.57
CA GLN A 178 -23.34 1.16 1.32
C GLN A 178 -24.11 0.57 2.51
N LEU A 179 -24.81 1.39 3.29
CA LEU A 179 -25.60 0.93 4.43
C LEU A 179 -26.83 0.11 4.02
N ALA A 180 -27.43 0.40 2.86
CA ALA A 180 -28.55 -0.39 2.34
C ALA A 180 -28.12 -1.81 1.93
N GLU A 181 -26.90 -1.95 1.41
CA GLU A 181 -26.32 -3.22 0.98
C GLU A 181 -25.80 -4.08 2.15
N MET A 182 -25.50 -3.47 3.30
CA MET A 182 -25.07 -4.21 4.49
C MET A 182 -26.21 -5.05 5.08
N ASP A 183 -25.88 -6.26 5.52
CA ASP A 183 -26.70 -7.10 6.40
C ASP A 183 -26.09 -7.13 7.82
N LYS A 184 -26.80 -7.76 8.77
CA LYS A 184 -26.38 -7.80 10.18
C LYS A 184 -25.03 -8.51 10.38
N ASP A 185 -24.78 -9.56 9.60
CA ASP A 185 -23.54 -10.34 9.70
C ASP A 185 -22.35 -9.51 9.23
N ASN A 186 -22.44 -8.89 8.04
CA ASN A 186 -21.41 -7.99 7.52
C ASN A 186 -21.20 -6.78 8.42
N PHE A 187 -22.27 -6.21 8.97
CA PHE A 187 -22.20 -5.11 9.93
C PHE A 187 -21.42 -5.48 11.19
N SER A 188 -21.51 -6.74 11.65
CA SER A 188 -20.78 -7.20 12.83
C SER A 188 -19.26 -7.26 12.64
N TYR A 189 -18.78 -7.44 11.40
CA TYR A 189 -17.37 -7.37 11.01
C TYR A 189 -16.90 -5.94 10.71
N GLN A 190 -17.83 -4.99 10.67
CA GLN A 190 -17.61 -3.58 10.29
C GLN A 190 -18.05 -2.64 11.42
N LYS A 191 -17.91 -3.09 12.67
CA LYS A 191 -18.35 -2.32 13.85
C LYS A 191 -17.63 -1.00 13.98
N GLU A 192 -16.40 -0.92 13.48
CA GLU A 192 -15.57 0.29 13.46
C GLU A 192 -16.19 1.40 12.60
N LEU A 193 -17.05 1.05 11.65
CA LEU A 193 -17.70 2.03 10.75
C LEU A 193 -18.85 2.79 11.41
N THR A 194 -19.43 2.20 12.45
CA THR A 194 -20.72 2.62 13.01
C THR A 194 -20.67 3.98 13.69
N GLY A 195 -19.65 4.21 14.51
CA GLY A 195 -19.44 5.46 15.23
C GLY A 195 -19.19 6.64 14.28
N PRO A 196 -18.19 6.57 13.38
CA PRO A 196 -17.93 7.62 12.41
C PRO A 196 -19.14 7.95 11.51
N ALA A 197 -19.88 6.94 11.03
CA ALA A 197 -21.06 7.15 10.21
C ALA A 197 -22.18 7.88 10.98
N PHE A 198 -22.36 7.54 12.26
CA PHE A 198 -23.32 8.22 13.14
C PHE A 198 -22.92 9.69 13.40
N LEU A 199 -21.64 9.96 13.69
CA LEU A 199 -21.15 11.33 13.88
C LEU A 199 -21.26 12.16 12.59
N TYR A 200 -20.98 11.55 11.43
CA TYR A 200 -21.18 12.19 10.13
C TYR A 200 -22.65 12.54 9.89
N ALA A 201 -23.59 11.64 10.22
CA ALA A 201 -25.02 11.91 10.12
C ALA A 201 -25.45 13.14 10.96
N ILE A 202 -24.89 13.31 12.17
CA ILE A 202 -25.16 14.51 12.99
C ILE A 202 -24.65 15.78 12.30
N GLN A 203 -23.44 15.71 11.73
CA GLN A 203 -22.82 16.85 11.04
C GLN A 203 -23.60 17.26 9.80
N ILE A 204 -24.01 16.32 8.94
CA ILE A 204 -24.82 16.65 7.76
C ILE A 204 -26.23 17.14 8.14
N TYR A 205 -26.79 16.70 9.28
CA TYR A 205 -28.04 17.27 9.79
C TYR A 205 -27.89 18.76 10.07
N SER A 206 -26.78 19.19 10.70
CA SER A 206 -26.49 20.61 10.94
C SER A 206 -26.30 21.41 9.64
N LYS A 207 -25.99 20.72 8.53
CA LYS A 207 -25.92 21.27 7.18
C LYS A 207 -27.25 21.36 6.45
N GLY A 208 -28.34 20.91 7.06
CA GLY A 208 -29.68 20.96 6.47
C GLY A 208 -30.13 19.65 5.81
N PHE A 209 -29.29 18.61 5.75
CA PHE A 209 -29.63 17.28 5.21
C PHE A 209 -30.36 16.42 6.25
N LYS A 210 -31.48 16.95 6.76
CA LYS A 210 -32.18 16.39 7.93
C LYS A 210 -32.72 14.99 7.67
N ASN A 211 -33.31 14.79 6.49
CA ASN A 211 -33.95 13.52 6.12
C ASN A 211 -32.91 12.42 5.93
N GLU A 212 -31.82 12.74 5.24
CA GLU A 212 -30.73 11.82 4.93
C GLU A 212 -29.98 11.41 6.21
N ALA A 213 -29.71 12.36 7.10
CA ALA A 213 -29.14 12.08 8.42
C ALA A 213 -30.00 11.09 9.21
N ASN A 214 -31.32 11.34 9.28
CA ASN A 214 -32.25 10.47 9.99
C ASN A 214 -32.38 9.08 9.34
N LYS A 215 -32.26 8.98 8.01
CA LYS A 215 -32.19 7.70 7.28
C LYS A 215 -30.93 6.91 7.62
N ILE A 216 -29.76 7.55 7.60
CA ILE A 216 -28.49 6.92 7.98
C ILE A 216 -28.58 6.36 9.40
N ILE A 217 -29.04 7.16 10.36
CA ILE A 217 -29.15 6.76 11.76
C ILE A 217 -30.14 5.61 11.95
N SER A 218 -31.32 5.68 11.31
CA SER A 218 -32.31 4.61 11.36
C SER A 218 -31.72 3.30 10.86
N ARG A 219 -30.97 3.35 9.74
CA ARG A 219 -30.35 2.16 9.16
C ARG A 219 -29.25 1.59 10.05
N LEU A 220 -28.40 2.43 10.64
CA LEU A 220 -27.40 2.00 11.61
C LEU A 220 -28.04 1.29 12.82
N PHE A 221 -29.14 1.83 13.35
CA PHE A 221 -29.88 1.21 14.45
C PHE A 221 -30.52 -0.12 14.07
N GLU A 222 -31.07 -0.22 12.86
CA GLU A 222 -31.65 -1.46 12.34
C GLU A 222 -30.58 -2.57 12.19
N LEU A 223 -29.45 -2.23 11.58
CA LEU A 223 -28.32 -3.15 11.36
C LEU A 223 -27.70 -3.63 12.67
N ALA A 224 -27.54 -2.73 13.64
CA ALA A 224 -26.97 -3.09 14.93
C ALA A 224 -27.89 -3.98 15.78
N GLY A 225 -29.21 -3.92 15.58
CA GLY A 225 -30.22 -4.57 16.43
C GLY A 225 -30.36 -3.95 17.83
N ASP A 226 -29.26 -3.46 18.41
CA ASP A 226 -29.24 -2.66 19.64
C ASP A 226 -28.67 -1.26 19.36
N LYS A 227 -29.51 -0.25 19.56
CA LYS A 227 -29.15 1.18 19.40
C LYS A 227 -27.98 1.58 20.29
N LYS A 228 -27.80 0.93 21.44
CA LYS A 228 -26.69 1.21 22.37
C LYS A 228 -25.34 0.96 21.72
N ILE A 229 -25.20 -0.08 20.88
CA ILE A 229 -23.94 -0.38 20.19
C ILE A 229 -23.50 0.80 19.33
N VAL A 230 -24.42 1.37 18.53
CA VAL A 230 -24.14 2.52 17.67
C VAL A 230 -23.80 3.76 18.49
N LEU A 231 -24.55 4.03 19.57
CA LEU A 231 -24.30 5.19 20.43
C LEU A 231 -22.96 5.11 21.16
N LEU A 232 -22.62 3.94 21.74
CA LEU A 232 -21.35 3.72 22.42
C LEU A 232 -20.18 3.80 21.43
N SER A 233 -20.34 3.24 20.24
CA SER A 233 -19.34 3.37 19.17
C SER A 233 -19.11 4.84 18.76
N ALA A 234 -20.18 5.62 18.60
CA ALA A 234 -20.07 7.05 18.28
C ALA A 234 -19.39 7.85 19.42
N MET A 235 -19.72 7.55 20.68
CA MET A 235 -19.06 8.17 21.84
C MET A 235 -17.57 7.81 21.90
N SER A 236 -17.23 6.53 21.73
CA SER A 236 -15.85 6.04 21.73
C SER A 236 -15.05 6.64 20.57
N CYS A 237 -15.66 6.78 19.40
CA CYS A 237 -15.05 7.42 18.23
C CYS A 237 -14.72 8.89 18.52
N LEU A 238 -15.68 9.65 19.06
CA LEU A 238 -15.48 11.05 19.41
C LEU A 238 -14.41 11.24 20.51
N ALA A 239 -14.40 10.34 21.51
CA ALA A 239 -13.39 10.36 22.57
C ALA A 239 -11.99 10.03 22.02
N ASN A 240 -11.86 9.03 21.14
CA ASN A 240 -10.60 8.67 20.47
C ASN A 240 -10.06 9.82 19.60
N GLN A 241 -10.94 10.55 18.91
CA GLN A 241 -10.56 11.73 18.13
C GLN A 241 -10.01 12.85 19.00
N GLN A 242 -10.69 13.17 20.11
CA GLN A 242 -10.22 14.20 21.05
C GLN A 242 -8.93 13.76 21.78
N TYR A 243 -8.79 12.47 22.08
CA TYR A 243 -7.54 11.89 22.57
C TYR A 243 -6.41 12.00 21.55
N GLY A 244 -6.67 11.65 20.29
CA GLY A 244 -5.70 11.76 19.20
C GLY A 244 -5.19 13.19 19.02
N GLN A 245 -6.07 14.20 19.16
CA GLN A 245 -5.65 15.61 19.19
C GLN A 245 -4.72 15.91 20.38
N ALA A 246 -5.08 15.45 21.58
CA ALA A 246 -4.24 15.67 22.77
C ALA A 246 -2.86 15.01 22.63
N LEU A 247 -2.81 13.82 22.01
CA LEU A 247 -1.57 13.11 21.72
C LEU A 247 -0.71 13.84 20.68
N PHE A 248 -1.33 14.32 19.60
CA PHE A 248 -0.65 15.14 18.59
C PHE A 248 -0.06 16.42 19.20
N ASP A 249 -0.84 17.13 20.04
CA ASP A 249 -0.38 18.32 20.76
C ASP A 249 0.84 18.02 21.66
N LEU A 250 0.87 16.84 22.29
CA LEU A 250 2.01 16.38 23.10
C LEU A 250 3.24 16.09 22.24
N GLU A 251 3.09 15.41 21.12
CA GLU A 251 4.19 15.11 20.20
C GLU A 251 4.84 16.40 19.67
N GLU A 252 4.01 17.40 19.34
CA GLU A 252 4.46 18.68 18.82
C GLU A 252 5.14 19.55 19.90
N ASN A 253 4.51 19.69 21.07
CA ASN A 253 4.91 20.70 22.05
C ASN A 253 5.64 20.13 23.28
N GLY A 254 5.48 18.84 23.56
CA GLY A 254 6.05 18.17 24.73
C GLY A 254 5.44 18.58 26.07
N ASP A 255 4.26 19.20 26.08
CA ASP A 255 3.60 19.66 27.31
C ASP A 255 2.82 18.52 27.98
N TRP A 256 3.54 17.75 28.79
CA TRP A 256 2.97 16.66 29.59
C TRP A 256 1.84 17.11 30.52
N LYS A 257 1.89 18.34 31.05
CA LYS A 257 0.87 18.86 31.97
C LYS A 257 -0.43 19.14 31.24
N LYS A 258 -0.36 19.77 30.06
CA LYS A 258 -1.51 19.98 29.17
C LYS A 258 -2.11 18.63 28.77
N PHE A 259 -1.26 17.67 28.39
CA PHE A 259 -1.71 16.33 28.03
C PHE A 259 -2.42 15.61 29.19
N GLY A 260 -1.82 15.59 30.39
CA GLY A 260 -2.43 14.98 31.58
C GLY A 260 -3.77 15.62 31.96
N THR A 261 -3.88 16.94 31.83
CA THR A 261 -5.14 17.67 32.03
C THR A 261 -6.19 17.27 30.98
N ALA A 262 -5.77 17.13 29.72
CA ALA A 262 -6.67 16.69 28.66
C ALA A 262 -7.20 15.27 28.91
N LEU A 263 -6.34 14.33 29.34
CA LEU A 263 -6.77 12.97 29.71
C LEU A 263 -7.77 12.97 30.86
N GLU A 264 -7.53 13.76 31.91
CA GLU A 264 -8.46 13.91 33.04
C GLU A 264 -9.84 14.43 32.58
N LEU A 265 -9.83 15.47 31.75
CA LEU A 265 -11.06 16.05 31.20
C LEU A 265 -11.81 15.05 30.33
N LEU A 266 -11.11 14.27 29.50
CA LEU A 266 -11.72 13.23 28.68
C LEU A 266 -12.35 12.13 29.53
N LEU A 267 -11.64 11.61 30.53
CA LEU A 267 -12.18 10.58 31.44
C LEU A 267 -13.40 11.07 32.23
N LYS A 268 -13.39 12.35 32.65
CA LYS A 268 -14.55 12.97 33.31
C LYS A 268 -15.73 13.17 32.36
N LYS A 269 -15.45 13.50 31.10
CA LYS A 269 -16.45 13.78 30.06
C LYS A 269 -17.07 12.51 29.48
N TYR A 270 -16.30 11.42 29.43
CA TYR A 270 -16.73 10.09 28.96
C TYR A 270 -16.62 9.04 30.08
N PRO A 271 -17.37 9.19 31.19
CA PRO A 271 -17.29 8.25 32.31
C PRO A 271 -17.80 6.84 31.95
N GLN A 272 -18.59 6.73 30.87
CA GLN A 272 -19.10 5.49 30.30
C GLN A 272 -19.09 5.59 28.76
N GLY A 273 -18.98 4.45 28.08
CA GLY A 273 -19.11 4.35 26.63
C GLY A 273 -17.89 4.70 25.80
N TRP A 274 -16.78 5.08 26.42
CA TRP A 274 -15.47 5.08 25.78
C TRP A 274 -14.78 3.74 26.03
N ILE A 275 -14.64 2.94 24.97
CA ILE A 275 -14.12 1.56 25.08
C ILE A 275 -12.68 1.56 25.63
N ALA A 276 -11.86 2.53 25.20
CA ALA A 276 -10.47 2.64 25.64
C ALA A 276 -10.29 3.34 27.00
N ALA A 277 -11.37 3.75 27.68
CA ALA A 277 -11.27 4.47 28.96
C ALA A 277 -10.43 3.74 30.03
N PRO A 278 -10.50 2.40 30.20
CA PRO A 278 -9.62 1.69 31.13
C PRO A 278 -8.13 1.90 30.83
N GLY A 279 -7.73 1.80 29.57
CA GLY A 279 -6.35 2.03 29.15
C GLY A 279 -5.92 3.48 29.28
N ILE A 280 -6.82 4.42 28.99
CA ILE A 280 -6.56 5.86 29.16
C ILE A 280 -6.39 6.24 30.63
N LYS A 281 -7.12 5.59 31.54
CA LYS A 281 -6.92 5.79 32.98
C LYS A 281 -5.52 5.34 33.42
N LEU A 282 -5.06 4.18 32.95
CA LEU A 282 -3.70 3.71 33.18
C LEU A 282 -2.66 4.68 32.61
N LEU A 283 -2.87 5.16 31.38
CA LEU A 283 -2.02 6.18 30.77
C LEU A 283 -2.03 7.50 31.56
N GLN A 284 -3.17 7.94 32.06
CA GLN A 284 -3.27 9.14 32.89
C GLN A 284 -2.41 8.99 34.16
N GLU A 285 -2.46 7.85 34.84
CA GLU A 285 -1.61 7.58 36.00
C GLU A 285 -0.12 7.64 35.66
N MET A 286 0.27 7.10 34.50
CA MET A 286 1.65 7.21 33.98
C MET A 286 2.05 8.66 33.70
N VAL A 287 1.17 9.44 33.06
CA VAL A 287 1.40 10.87 32.78
C VAL A 287 1.49 11.68 34.07
N GLN A 288 0.69 11.39 35.10
CA GLN A 288 0.81 12.07 36.39
C GLN A 288 2.15 11.76 37.08
N LYS A 289 2.64 10.52 37.00
CA LYS A 289 3.98 10.16 37.49
C LYS A 289 5.08 10.93 36.74
N GLN A 290 4.94 11.08 35.42
CA GLN A 290 5.83 11.84 34.55
C GLN A 290 5.82 13.34 34.86
N ILE A 291 4.65 13.93 35.14
CA ILE A 291 4.52 15.34 35.55
C ILE A 291 5.17 15.55 36.93
N ALA A 292 4.96 14.62 37.86
CA ALA A 292 5.52 14.69 39.21
C ALA A 292 7.06 14.53 39.22
N ASN A 293 7.60 13.77 38.27
CA ASN A 293 9.02 13.51 38.12
C ASN A 293 9.50 13.93 36.72
N PRO A 294 9.63 15.24 36.44
CA PRO A 294 9.93 15.73 35.10
C PRO A 294 11.36 15.44 34.66
N VAL A 295 12.25 15.07 35.58
CA VAL A 295 13.64 14.72 35.26
C VAL A 295 13.71 13.22 34.95
N PRO A 296 14.18 12.81 33.75
CA PRO A 296 14.40 11.40 33.46
C PRO A 296 15.37 10.78 34.46
N PRO A 297 15.11 9.57 34.98
CA PRO A 297 16.08 8.88 35.79
C PRO A 297 17.38 8.70 34.98
N GLU A 298 18.51 8.93 35.65
CA GLU A 298 19.82 8.61 35.08
C GLU A 298 19.92 7.10 34.93
N ILE A 299 20.29 6.63 33.74
CA ILE A 299 20.53 5.21 33.52
C ILE A 299 21.80 4.78 34.25
N LYS A 300 21.71 3.66 34.97
CA LYS A 300 22.81 3.07 35.74
C LYS A 300 22.99 1.62 35.34
N GLY A 301 24.23 1.18 35.29
CA GLY A 301 24.58 -0.20 34.97
C GLY A 301 26.07 -0.34 34.69
N GLU A 302 26.58 -1.55 34.83
CA GLU A 302 27.93 -1.88 34.39
C GLU A 302 28.04 -1.66 32.88
N GLY A 303 29.13 -1.03 32.42
CA GLY A 303 29.38 -0.77 31.00
C GLY A 303 28.62 0.43 30.40
N VAL A 304 27.79 1.14 31.16
CA VAL A 304 27.12 2.37 30.69
C VAL A 304 28.09 3.56 30.73
N SER A 305 28.44 4.11 29.57
CA SER A 305 29.36 5.26 29.44
C SER A 305 28.65 6.62 29.59
N GLU A 306 29.40 7.72 29.75
CA GLU A 306 28.84 9.09 29.76
C GLU A 306 28.17 9.46 28.43
N GLU A 307 28.68 8.93 27.31
CA GLU A 307 28.01 9.09 26.01
C GLU A 307 26.66 8.36 25.99
N ASP A 308 26.56 7.18 26.61
CA ASP A 308 25.30 6.43 26.68
C ASP A 308 24.26 7.16 27.53
N LYS A 309 24.68 7.77 28.65
CA LYS A 309 23.80 8.65 29.45
C LYS A 309 23.29 9.82 28.61
N LYS A 310 24.14 10.42 27.78
CA LYS A 310 23.76 11.49 26.86
C LYS A 310 22.76 10.98 25.81
N LEU A 311 23.00 9.83 25.18
CA LEU A 311 22.08 9.24 24.19
C LEU A 311 20.73 8.88 24.82
N ALA A 312 20.73 8.32 26.03
CA ALA A 312 19.50 8.02 26.77
C ALA A 312 18.69 9.28 27.14
N ALA A 313 19.35 10.44 27.28
CA ALA A 313 18.68 11.73 27.43
C ALA A 313 18.18 12.29 26.08
N GLU A 314 18.95 12.12 25.00
CA GLU A 314 18.54 12.49 23.64
C GLU A 314 17.29 11.73 23.18
N LEU A 315 17.08 10.49 23.68
CA LEU A 315 15.87 9.68 23.43
C LEU A 315 14.55 10.40 23.76
N LEU A 316 14.56 11.42 24.61
CA LEU A 316 13.35 12.19 24.94
C LEU A 316 12.79 13.00 23.76
N SER A 317 13.62 13.25 22.74
CA SER A 317 13.30 14.10 21.58
C SER A 317 13.20 13.31 20.27
N VAL A 318 13.18 11.98 20.32
CA VAL A 318 13.09 11.16 19.12
C VAL A 318 11.76 11.36 18.41
N LYS A 319 11.78 11.23 17.09
CA LYS A 319 10.61 11.43 16.21
C LYS A 319 10.13 10.16 15.54
N GLU A 320 10.91 9.09 15.63
CA GLU A 320 10.59 7.79 15.07
C GLU A 320 11.01 6.68 16.02
N ILE A 321 10.38 5.54 15.86
CA ILE A 321 10.70 4.32 16.59
C ILE A 321 11.37 3.38 15.58
N PRO A 322 12.45 2.66 15.97
CA PRO A 322 13.04 1.62 15.13
C PRO A 322 11.98 0.62 14.66
N ARG A 323 11.98 0.27 13.37
CA ARG A 323 11.10 -0.78 12.84
C ARG A 323 11.56 -2.14 13.36
N SER A 324 10.63 -3.01 13.70
CA SER A 324 10.93 -4.40 14.07
C SER A 324 11.49 -5.17 12.87
N GLY A 325 12.56 -5.95 13.06
CA GLY A 325 13.07 -6.92 12.07
C GLY A 325 14.49 -6.63 11.58
N ASP A 326 15.01 -5.41 11.77
CA ASP A 326 16.34 -5.03 11.30
C ASP A 326 17.38 -5.28 12.41
N ILE A 327 18.10 -6.40 12.34
CA ILE A 327 19.27 -6.68 13.21
C ILE A 327 20.60 -6.28 12.55
N ASP A 328 20.53 -5.76 11.33
CA ASP A 328 21.68 -5.39 10.52
C ASP A 328 22.60 -4.37 11.21
N TRP A 329 22.08 -3.59 12.16
CA TRP A 329 22.86 -2.61 12.93
C TRP A 329 23.89 -3.20 13.89
N LEU A 330 23.81 -4.49 14.21
CA LEU A 330 24.85 -5.17 14.97
C LEU A 330 26.02 -5.65 14.10
N PHE A 331 25.84 -5.70 12.78
CA PHE A 331 26.88 -6.06 11.85
C PHE A 331 27.56 -4.81 11.26
N PRO A 332 28.85 -4.89 10.90
CA PRO A 332 29.55 -3.78 10.26
C PRO A 332 28.89 -3.40 8.93
N GLU A 333 29.00 -2.12 8.57
CA GLU A 333 28.56 -1.57 7.27
C GLU A 333 27.06 -1.76 7.00
N ASN A 334 26.24 -1.35 7.97
CA ASN A 334 24.80 -1.30 7.78
C ASN A 334 24.40 -0.08 6.93
N GLU A 335 24.20 -0.31 5.63
CA GLU A 335 23.77 0.70 4.67
C GLU A 335 22.37 1.24 4.98
N LYS A 336 21.51 0.43 5.63
CA LYS A 336 20.16 0.83 6.02
C LYS A 336 20.14 1.85 7.15
N LEU A 337 21.25 2.09 7.84
CA LEU A 337 21.34 3.18 8.84
C LEU A 337 20.98 4.55 8.23
N ASN A 338 21.21 4.73 6.92
CA ASN A 338 20.88 5.96 6.22
C ASN A 338 19.38 6.14 5.96
N GLU A 339 18.57 5.08 6.11
CA GLU A 339 17.11 5.13 5.89
C GLU A 339 16.35 5.74 7.08
N PHE A 340 16.93 5.66 8.28
CA PHE A 340 16.38 6.30 9.48
C PHE A 340 16.41 7.83 9.33
N GLN A 341 15.41 8.52 9.87
CA GLN A 341 15.37 9.99 9.87
C GLN A 341 15.86 10.58 11.20
N ASP A 342 15.88 9.80 12.28
CA ASP A 342 16.24 10.24 13.62
C ASP A 342 17.72 9.98 13.91
N GLU A 343 18.46 11.07 14.10
CA GLU A 343 19.91 11.03 14.34
C GLU A 343 20.28 10.36 15.68
N THR A 344 19.41 10.39 16.69
CA THR A 344 19.68 9.73 17.98
C THR A 344 19.64 8.22 17.82
N ILE A 345 18.60 7.71 17.15
CA ILE A 345 18.47 6.29 16.84
C ILE A 345 19.65 5.82 15.96
N LYS A 346 20.03 6.59 14.93
CA LYS A 346 21.22 6.30 14.13
C LYS A 346 22.49 6.21 14.96
N LYS A 347 22.73 7.16 15.88
CA LYS A 347 23.91 7.11 16.77
C LYS A 347 23.90 5.84 17.61
N ILE A 348 22.77 5.51 18.24
CA ILE A 348 22.62 4.28 19.04
C ILE A 348 22.94 3.04 18.18
N MET A 349 22.33 2.93 17.00
CA MET A 349 22.55 1.80 16.10
C MET A 349 23.99 1.75 15.56
N SER A 350 24.61 2.91 15.28
CA SER A 350 26.00 2.98 14.81
C SER A 350 27.04 2.54 15.85
N LYS A 351 26.69 2.57 17.15
CA LYS A 351 27.54 2.03 18.22
C LYS A 351 27.55 0.50 18.24
N GLY A 352 26.61 -0.17 17.57
CA GLY A 352 26.50 -1.62 17.50
C GLY A 352 26.51 -2.26 18.90
N MET A 353 27.38 -3.25 19.10
CA MET A 353 27.53 -3.97 20.38
C MET A 353 27.82 -3.06 21.59
N LYS A 354 28.41 -1.87 21.40
CA LYS A 354 28.70 -0.93 22.50
C LYS A 354 27.44 -0.26 23.05
N ALA A 355 26.31 -0.29 22.33
CA ALA A 355 25.04 0.25 22.81
C ALA A 355 24.27 -0.73 23.73
N ILE A 356 24.61 -2.02 23.73
CA ILE A 356 23.83 -3.03 24.46
C ILE A 356 23.74 -2.77 25.98
N PRO A 357 24.82 -2.42 26.70
CA PRO A 357 24.71 -2.13 28.14
C PRO A 357 23.71 -1.00 28.44
N MET A 358 23.71 0.05 27.63
CA MET A 358 22.75 1.15 27.72
C MET A 358 21.32 0.66 27.49
N LEU A 359 21.09 -0.13 26.44
CA LEU A 359 19.75 -0.64 26.11
C LEU A 359 19.23 -1.57 27.22
N ILE A 360 20.07 -2.43 27.80
CA ILE A 360 19.69 -3.27 28.95
C ILE A 360 19.37 -2.41 30.17
N ALA A 361 20.17 -1.38 30.45
CA ALA A 361 19.88 -0.45 31.55
C ALA A 361 18.54 0.28 31.34
N LEU A 362 18.22 0.64 30.09
CA LEU A 362 16.97 1.28 29.71
C LEU A 362 15.74 0.37 29.85
N LEU A 363 15.88 -0.96 29.93
CA LEU A 363 14.72 -1.84 30.16
C LEU A 363 14.04 -1.59 31.52
N LYS A 364 14.75 -0.99 32.49
CA LYS A 364 14.23 -0.58 33.80
C LYS A 364 13.58 0.81 33.79
N ASP A 365 13.55 1.45 32.63
CA ASP A 365 13.26 2.87 32.48
C ASP A 365 11.84 3.10 31.95
N ASP A 366 10.91 3.30 32.88
CA ASP A 366 9.51 3.61 32.59
C ASP A 366 9.25 5.06 32.16
N TYR A 367 10.29 5.87 32.00
CA TYR A 367 10.13 7.28 31.62
C TYR A 367 9.60 7.39 30.19
N MET A 368 8.57 8.20 30.00
CA MET A 368 7.90 8.33 28.70
C MET A 368 8.63 9.31 27.78
N VAL A 369 8.66 8.96 26.49
CA VAL A 369 9.12 9.84 25.42
C VAL A 369 7.91 10.40 24.66
N ARG A 370 8.11 11.48 23.91
CA ARG A 370 7.01 12.19 23.25
C ARG A 370 6.41 11.41 22.10
N VAL A 371 7.22 10.64 21.37
CA VAL A 371 6.77 9.87 20.21
C VAL A 371 5.76 8.80 20.63
N SER A 372 4.67 8.70 19.87
CA SER A 372 3.75 7.59 19.99
C SER A 372 4.16 6.42 19.10
N GLY A 373 3.90 5.21 19.57
CA GLY A 373 4.05 3.98 18.80
C GLY A 373 2.71 3.32 18.58
N ASN A 374 2.55 2.68 17.42
CA ASN A 374 1.47 1.72 17.25
C ASN A 374 1.96 0.36 17.75
N GLN A 375 1.50 -0.06 18.94
CA GLN A 375 1.92 -1.30 19.58
C GLN A 375 1.37 -2.57 18.92
N ASN A 376 0.74 -2.49 17.74
CA ASN A 376 0.42 -3.67 16.93
C ASN A 376 1.63 -4.59 16.68
N TYR A 377 2.85 -4.06 16.76
CA TYR A 377 4.09 -4.85 16.72
C TYR A 377 4.30 -5.78 17.93
N PHE A 378 3.65 -5.52 19.07
CA PHE A 378 3.85 -6.21 20.35
C PHE A 378 2.60 -6.94 20.87
N ARG A 379 1.54 -7.06 20.05
CA ARG A 379 0.24 -7.61 20.50
C ARG A 379 0.19 -9.13 20.45
N THR A 380 -0.10 -9.77 21.58
CA THR A 380 -0.31 -11.23 21.66
C THR A 380 -1.30 -11.68 22.73
N GLY A 381 -2.01 -10.76 23.39
CA GLY A 381 -3.06 -11.08 24.36
C GLY A 381 -4.46 -10.86 23.80
N ASN A 382 -5.33 -11.86 23.91
CA ASN A 382 -6.77 -11.78 23.60
C ASN A 382 -7.59 -11.05 24.70
N ASP A 383 -6.95 -10.54 25.76
CA ASP A 383 -7.69 -9.85 26.82
C ASP A 383 -7.88 -8.37 26.50
N GLU A 384 -8.68 -8.10 25.47
CA GLU A 384 -9.16 -6.76 25.10
C GLU A 384 -9.90 -6.06 26.26
N LYS A 385 -10.29 -6.80 27.31
CA LYS A 385 -11.04 -6.27 28.46
C LYS A 385 -10.13 -5.75 29.57
N SER A 386 -8.84 -6.10 29.59
CA SER A 386 -7.87 -5.53 30.54
C SER A 386 -7.56 -4.06 30.22
N ALA A 387 -7.10 -3.29 31.21
CA ALA A 387 -6.68 -1.91 31.00
C ALA A 387 -5.44 -1.83 30.10
N GLU A 388 -4.52 -2.76 30.27
CA GLU A 388 -3.31 -2.94 29.45
C GLU A 388 -3.67 -3.31 28.01
N GLY A 389 -4.60 -4.26 27.84
CA GLY A 389 -5.15 -4.62 26.53
C GLY A 389 -5.80 -3.42 25.85
N SER A 390 -6.63 -2.66 26.58
CA SER A 390 -7.23 -1.42 26.08
C SER A 390 -6.20 -0.36 25.71
N LEU A 391 -5.13 -0.20 26.50
CA LEU A 391 -4.05 0.76 26.22
C LEU A 391 -3.27 0.34 24.96
N SER A 392 -2.98 -0.95 24.80
CA SER A 392 -2.25 -1.47 23.63
C SER A 392 -2.98 -1.28 22.29
N MET A 393 -4.30 -1.11 22.34
CA MET A 393 -5.17 -0.91 21.18
C MET A 393 -5.23 0.54 20.70
N ILE A 394 -4.70 1.47 21.48
CA ILE A 394 -4.63 2.89 21.13
C ILE A 394 -3.16 3.32 21.03
N PRO A 395 -2.78 4.16 20.06
CA PRO A 395 -1.47 4.80 20.08
C PRO A 395 -1.33 5.64 21.35
N HIS A 396 -0.18 5.55 22.00
CA HIS A 396 0.14 6.32 23.19
C HIS A 396 1.63 6.65 23.22
N PRO A 397 2.07 7.64 24.02
CA PRO A 397 3.49 7.90 24.22
C PRO A 397 4.17 6.62 24.72
N ILE A 398 5.27 6.24 24.08
CA ILE A 398 6.02 5.05 24.50
C ILE A 398 7.01 5.41 25.60
N LYS A 399 7.57 4.40 26.24
CA LYS A 399 8.61 4.54 27.25
C LYS A 399 10.00 4.40 26.63
N ARG A 400 11.03 4.92 27.28
CA ARG A 400 12.42 4.68 26.84
C ARG A 400 12.75 3.19 26.79
N LYS A 401 12.21 2.40 27.73
CA LYS A 401 12.32 0.94 27.68
C LYS A 401 11.70 0.31 26.44
N ASP A 402 10.64 0.89 25.86
CA ASP A 402 9.99 0.32 24.67
C ASP A 402 10.89 0.48 23.42
N ILE A 403 11.62 1.58 23.33
CA ILE A 403 12.67 1.76 22.30
C ILE A 403 13.78 0.73 22.49
N ALA A 404 14.22 0.53 23.74
CA ALA A 404 15.23 -0.46 24.06
C ALA A 404 14.76 -1.89 23.72
N LYS A 405 13.50 -2.23 24.05
CA LYS A 405 12.86 -3.50 23.67
C LYS A 405 12.84 -3.67 22.16
N ALA A 406 12.43 -2.65 21.41
CA ALA A 406 12.37 -2.73 19.95
C ALA A 406 13.74 -3.07 19.32
N LEU A 407 14.84 -2.54 19.87
CA LEU A 407 16.19 -2.83 19.42
C LEU A 407 16.73 -4.18 19.94
N LEU A 408 16.49 -4.49 21.22
CA LEU A 408 17.01 -5.70 21.87
C LEU A 408 16.28 -6.97 21.44
N LEU A 409 14.95 -6.96 21.31
CA LEU A 409 14.18 -8.16 20.96
C LEU A 409 14.55 -8.71 19.58
N GLN A 410 14.99 -7.84 18.67
CA GLN A 410 15.50 -8.25 17.37
C GLN A 410 16.92 -8.83 17.52
N SER A 411 17.70 -8.31 18.44
CA SER A 411 19.10 -8.67 18.64
C SER A 411 19.29 -9.98 19.42
N VAL A 412 18.47 -10.25 20.43
CA VAL A 412 18.74 -11.40 21.31
C VAL A 412 18.31 -12.70 20.66
N THR A 413 19.15 -13.73 20.79
CA THR A 413 18.81 -15.09 20.39
C THR A 413 17.87 -15.71 21.42
N LEU A 414 16.63 -15.97 21.04
CA LEU A 414 15.66 -16.71 21.84
C LEU A 414 15.74 -18.18 21.43
N SER A 415 15.70 -19.12 22.39
CA SER A 415 15.95 -20.54 22.11
C SER A 415 15.00 -21.11 21.05
N GLU A 416 15.41 -22.01 20.15
CA GLU A 416 14.50 -22.52 19.09
C GLU A 416 13.22 -23.20 19.59
N LYS A 417 13.18 -23.71 20.83
CA LYS A 417 11.94 -24.21 21.46
C LYS A 417 10.91 -23.11 21.76
N SER A 418 11.22 -21.88 21.35
CA SER A 418 10.51 -20.65 21.65
C SER A 418 9.76 -20.07 20.45
N GLU A 419 9.59 -20.82 19.34
CA GLU A 419 8.70 -20.38 18.25
C GLU A 419 7.24 -20.19 18.75
N ASP A 420 6.83 -20.92 19.80
CA ASP A 420 5.59 -20.68 20.57
C ASP A 420 5.73 -19.56 21.62
N PHE A 421 6.95 -19.16 21.92
CA PHE A 421 7.26 -18.11 22.88
C PHE A 421 7.03 -16.79 22.17
N ASN A 422 5.80 -16.35 22.33
CA ASN A 422 5.42 -14.98 22.31
C ASN A 422 6.43 -14.14 23.11
N VAL A 423 7.43 -13.59 22.42
CA VAL A 423 8.49 -12.73 22.97
C VAL A 423 7.91 -11.56 23.75
N MET A 424 6.69 -11.17 23.42
CA MET A 424 5.94 -10.10 24.06
C MET A 424 5.32 -10.52 25.41
N ALA A 425 5.32 -11.82 25.75
CA ALA A 425 4.92 -12.33 27.05
C ALA A 425 6.06 -12.26 28.10
N LEU A 426 7.29 -11.98 27.68
CA LEU A 426 8.40 -11.78 28.62
C LEU A 426 8.16 -10.51 29.44
N ASN A 427 8.19 -10.64 30.76
CA ASN A 427 8.24 -9.47 31.63
C ASN A 427 9.62 -8.78 31.55
N ASP A 428 9.71 -7.57 32.10
CA ASP A 428 10.92 -6.75 32.00
C ASP A 428 12.13 -7.41 32.67
N GLU A 429 11.93 -8.08 33.82
CA GLU A 429 12.98 -8.76 34.56
C GLU A 429 13.55 -9.95 33.78
N GLN A 430 12.69 -10.78 33.20
CA GLN A 430 13.08 -11.89 32.33
C GLN A 430 13.85 -11.39 31.12
N LEU A 431 13.38 -10.30 30.51
CA LEU A 431 14.06 -9.74 29.35
C LEU A 431 15.44 -9.16 29.72
N ILE A 432 15.56 -8.48 30.87
CA ILE A 432 16.86 -8.01 31.38
C ILE A 432 17.81 -9.17 31.62
N GLU A 433 17.34 -10.26 32.25
CA GLU A 433 18.15 -11.44 32.51
C GLU A 433 18.61 -12.11 31.20
N ILE A 434 17.69 -12.30 30.25
CA ILE A 434 17.95 -12.91 28.94
C ILE A 434 18.94 -12.05 28.14
N CYS A 435 18.71 -10.73 28.05
CA CYS A 435 19.60 -9.81 27.35
C CYS A 435 20.98 -9.74 28.01
N GLY A 436 21.03 -9.73 29.35
CA GLY A 436 22.27 -9.71 30.12
C GLY A 436 23.12 -10.95 29.88
N LYS A 437 22.53 -12.14 29.99
CA LYS A 437 23.22 -13.41 29.70
C LYS A 437 23.71 -13.47 28.25
N TRP A 438 22.87 -13.09 27.31
CA TRP A 438 23.23 -13.02 25.90
C TRP A 438 24.41 -12.06 25.67
N TYR A 439 24.35 -10.85 26.23
CA TYR A 439 25.42 -9.86 26.08
C TYR A 439 26.74 -10.35 26.67
N GLU A 440 26.75 -10.93 27.87
CA GLU A 440 27.95 -11.49 28.49
C GLU A 440 28.60 -12.58 27.63
N GLU A 441 27.80 -13.38 26.93
CA GLU A 441 28.27 -14.42 26.02
C GLU A 441 28.90 -13.86 24.73
N ILE A 442 28.39 -12.72 24.23
CA ILE A 442 28.77 -12.21 22.90
C ILE A 442 29.61 -10.91 22.90
N LYS A 443 29.73 -10.20 24.02
CA LYS A 443 30.34 -8.84 24.08
C LYS A 443 31.80 -8.77 23.62
N THR A 444 32.53 -9.88 23.69
CA THR A 444 33.93 -9.98 23.25
C THR A 444 34.07 -10.53 21.82
N LYS A 445 32.96 -10.97 21.20
CA LYS A 445 32.98 -11.54 19.85
C LYS A 445 33.24 -10.44 18.83
N THR A 446 34.15 -10.72 17.90
CA THR A 446 34.29 -9.97 16.66
C THR A 446 33.01 -10.08 15.81
N PRO A 447 32.80 -9.21 14.82
CA PRO A 447 31.66 -9.33 13.90
C PRO A 447 31.48 -10.71 13.28
N ASP A 448 32.59 -11.36 12.91
CA ASP A 448 32.57 -12.71 12.34
C ASP A 448 32.11 -13.74 13.37
N GLU A 449 32.67 -13.70 14.58
CA GLU A 449 32.27 -14.60 15.69
C GLU A 449 30.82 -14.37 16.11
N LEU A 450 30.31 -13.14 16.01
CA LEU A 450 28.91 -12.81 16.25
C LEU A 450 28.00 -13.39 15.16
N SER A 451 28.38 -13.27 13.88
CA SER A 451 27.63 -13.91 12.80
C SER A 451 27.61 -15.44 12.96
N LEU A 452 28.72 -16.05 13.36
CA LEU A 452 28.77 -17.49 13.67
C LEU A 452 27.87 -17.86 14.85
N TYR A 453 27.78 -17.00 15.86
CA TYR A 453 26.88 -17.18 16.98
C TYR A 453 25.40 -17.18 16.53
N TYR A 454 24.99 -16.20 15.73
CA TYR A 454 23.62 -16.12 15.21
C TYR A 454 23.28 -17.24 14.24
N LEU A 455 24.23 -17.71 13.44
CA LEU A 455 24.01 -18.88 12.60
C LEU A 455 23.62 -20.13 13.41
N LYS A 456 24.24 -20.29 14.59
CA LYS A 456 24.03 -21.44 15.46
C LYS A 456 22.79 -21.30 16.34
N ASN A 457 22.56 -20.11 16.90
CA ASN A 457 21.59 -19.90 17.98
C ASN A 457 20.42 -18.99 17.61
N GLY A 458 20.47 -18.32 16.45
CA GLY A 458 19.53 -17.27 16.09
C GLY A 458 18.26 -17.74 15.40
N LEU A 459 17.28 -16.84 15.36
CA LEU A 459 16.05 -16.99 14.59
C LEU A 459 16.33 -16.86 13.08
N ASN A 460 15.40 -17.27 12.22
CA ASN A 460 15.61 -17.28 10.76
C ASN A 460 16.04 -15.92 10.18
N HIS A 461 15.44 -14.81 10.64
CA HIS A 461 15.87 -13.48 10.20
C HIS A 461 17.29 -13.15 10.70
N GLN A 462 17.67 -13.57 11.91
CA GLN A 462 19.01 -13.37 12.45
C GLN A 462 20.06 -14.19 11.68
N LYS A 463 19.74 -15.47 11.40
CA LYS A 463 20.51 -16.37 10.54
C LYS A 463 20.71 -15.75 9.15
N TYR A 464 19.66 -15.16 8.56
CA TYR A 464 19.75 -14.44 7.28
C TYR A 464 20.81 -13.34 7.31
N PHE A 465 20.72 -12.41 8.26
CA PHE A 465 21.67 -11.29 8.34
C PHE A 465 23.09 -11.76 8.70
N ALA A 466 23.22 -12.82 9.51
CA ALA A 466 24.51 -13.43 9.82
C ALA A 466 25.21 -13.97 8.56
N ILE A 467 24.49 -14.66 7.68
CA ILE A 467 25.04 -15.16 6.40
C ILE A 467 25.46 -13.99 5.52
N MET A 468 24.61 -12.98 5.40
CA MET A 468 24.90 -11.78 4.61
C MET A 468 26.16 -11.06 5.12
N SER A 469 26.31 -10.92 6.43
CA SER A 469 27.51 -10.36 7.08
C SER A 469 28.76 -11.21 6.79
N LEU A 470 28.69 -12.53 6.92
CA LEU A 470 29.82 -13.41 6.60
C LEU A 470 30.23 -13.29 5.14
N MET A 471 29.27 -13.13 4.23
CA MET A 471 29.52 -12.98 2.80
C MET A 471 30.21 -11.67 2.39
N LYS A 472 30.25 -10.65 3.26
CA LYS A 472 31.00 -9.40 3.03
C LYS A 472 32.51 -9.53 3.33
N GLY A 473 32.91 -10.50 4.16
CA GLY A 473 34.33 -10.70 4.49
C GLY A 473 35.09 -11.57 3.49
N ASP A 474 36.22 -12.15 3.92
CA ASP A 474 36.93 -13.16 3.13
C ASP A 474 36.07 -14.43 3.02
N LEU A 475 35.31 -14.48 1.92
CA LEU A 475 34.37 -15.55 1.64
C LEU A 475 35.08 -16.90 1.60
N ASN A 476 36.33 -17.00 1.12
CA ASN A 476 37.04 -18.27 1.05
C ASN A 476 37.28 -18.86 2.44
N LYS A 477 37.65 -18.01 3.41
CA LYS A 477 37.84 -18.43 4.81
C LYS A 477 36.51 -18.79 5.49
N LYS A 478 35.42 -18.08 5.18
CA LYS A 478 34.12 -18.22 5.84
C LYS A 478 33.20 -19.29 5.22
N SER A 479 33.48 -19.68 3.97
CA SER A 479 32.69 -20.65 3.20
C SER A 479 32.40 -21.95 3.93
N PRO A 480 33.39 -22.63 4.57
CA PRO A 480 33.12 -23.93 5.19
C PRO A 480 32.00 -23.88 6.23
N VAL A 481 31.90 -22.78 7.00
CA VAL A 481 30.88 -22.65 8.05
C VAL A 481 29.51 -22.30 7.49
N ILE A 482 29.46 -21.47 6.44
CA ILE A 482 28.20 -21.19 5.72
C ILE A 482 27.66 -22.47 5.08
N GLU A 483 28.54 -23.25 4.44
CA GLU A 483 28.20 -24.53 3.80
C GLU A 483 27.72 -25.55 4.84
N GLU A 484 28.41 -25.67 5.97
CA GLU A 484 28.00 -26.54 7.08
C GLU A 484 26.62 -26.16 7.64
N PHE A 485 26.35 -24.87 7.82
CA PHE A 485 25.02 -24.38 8.24
C PHE A 485 23.92 -24.86 7.29
N PHE A 486 24.06 -24.62 5.98
CA PHE A 486 23.05 -25.05 5.01
C PHE A 486 22.96 -26.57 4.86
N LEU A 487 24.04 -27.31 5.10
CA LEU A 487 24.01 -28.76 5.14
C LEU A 487 23.31 -29.29 6.40
N ASN A 488 23.16 -28.50 7.46
CA ASN A 488 22.51 -28.89 8.70
C ASN A 488 21.14 -28.24 8.92
N ILE A 489 20.77 -27.25 8.11
CA ILE A 489 19.49 -26.56 8.21
C ILE A 489 18.31 -27.53 8.00
N LYS A 490 17.22 -27.29 8.73
CA LYS A 490 15.95 -28.00 8.54
C LYS A 490 15.34 -27.66 7.19
N LYS A 491 14.60 -28.59 6.63
CA LYS A 491 13.99 -28.49 5.29
C LYS A 491 12.94 -27.37 5.21
N GLU A 492 12.19 -27.14 6.28
CA GLU A 492 11.17 -26.09 6.39
C GLU A 492 11.82 -24.70 6.35
N GLU A 493 12.95 -24.56 7.07
CA GLU A 493 13.72 -23.32 7.10
C GLU A 493 14.37 -23.03 5.74
N LEU A 494 14.93 -24.04 5.06
CA LEU A 494 15.68 -23.89 3.82
C LEU A 494 14.95 -23.08 2.74
N MET A 495 13.63 -23.24 2.60
CA MET A 495 12.86 -22.54 1.58
C MET A 495 12.93 -21.01 1.74
N SER A 496 12.97 -20.51 2.97
CA SER A 496 13.14 -19.07 3.24
C SER A 496 14.52 -18.55 2.82
N PHE A 497 15.51 -19.44 2.66
CA PHE A 497 16.87 -19.09 2.25
C PHE A 497 17.15 -19.27 0.74
N LEU A 498 16.30 -20.01 0.02
CA LEU A 498 16.53 -20.40 -1.37
C LEU A 498 16.15 -19.30 -2.39
N GLU A 499 14.87 -18.94 -2.50
CA GLU A 499 14.39 -18.06 -3.58
C GLU A 499 14.65 -16.58 -3.28
N GLY A 500 15.69 -16.01 -3.91
CA GLY A 500 16.09 -14.62 -3.64
C GLY A 500 16.71 -14.41 -2.25
N GLY A 501 16.96 -15.52 -1.53
CA GLY A 501 17.59 -15.53 -0.22
C GLY A 501 19.12 -15.64 -0.27
N PRO A 502 19.77 -15.73 0.90
CA PRO A 502 21.22 -15.60 1.01
C PRO A 502 21.95 -16.88 0.56
N LEU A 503 21.28 -18.03 0.42
CA LEU A 503 21.89 -19.23 -0.18
C LEU A 503 22.16 -19.03 -1.68
N SER A 504 21.18 -18.49 -2.41
CA SER A 504 21.36 -18.18 -3.83
C SER A 504 22.46 -17.14 -4.01
N GLU A 505 22.48 -16.09 -3.18
CA GLU A 505 23.54 -15.08 -3.24
C GLU A 505 24.92 -15.67 -2.87
N TYR A 506 24.99 -16.56 -1.88
CA TYR A 506 26.22 -17.27 -1.49
C TYR A 506 26.79 -18.08 -2.65
N VAL A 507 25.97 -18.92 -3.29
CA VAL A 507 26.39 -19.76 -4.41
C VAL A 507 26.90 -18.90 -5.57
N VAL A 508 26.22 -17.79 -5.84
CA VAL A 508 26.60 -16.86 -6.89
C VAL A 508 27.95 -16.19 -6.61
N LYS A 509 28.20 -15.72 -5.38
CA LYS A 509 29.51 -15.15 -5.00
C LYS A 509 30.63 -16.19 -5.02
N ARG A 510 30.35 -17.43 -4.64
CA ARG A 510 31.34 -18.54 -4.65
C ARG A 510 31.69 -19.08 -6.02
N LYS A 511 30.80 -18.92 -7.00
CA LYS A 511 31.00 -19.38 -8.39
C LYS A 511 31.34 -20.89 -8.39
N LYS A 512 32.33 -21.32 -9.19
CA LYS A 512 32.76 -22.73 -9.31
C LYS A 512 33.12 -23.39 -7.98
N ALA A 513 33.59 -22.60 -7.00
CA ALA A 513 33.98 -23.13 -5.70
C ALA A 513 32.78 -23.65 -4.88
N ALA A 514 31.54 -23.25 -5.21
CA ALA A 514 30.34 -23.79 -4.56
C ALA A 514 29.87 -25.14 -5.12
N ILE A 515 30.40 -25.61 -6.27
CA ILE A 515 29.92 -26.86 -6.90
C ILE A 515 29.97 -28.05 -5.95
N PRO A 516 31.08 -28.34 -5.23
CA PRO A 516 31.12 -29.47 -4.30
C PRO A 516 30.09 -29.36 -3.18
N PHE A 517 29.82 -28.15 -2.69
CA PHE A 517 28.81 -27.90 -1.67
C PHE A 517 27.39 -28.13 -2.20
N VAL A 518 27.07 -27.59 -3.37
CA VAL A 518 25.75 -27.74 -3.97
C VAL A 518 25.42 -29.22 -4.24
N GLU A 519 26.40 -30.02 -4.69
CA GLU A 519 26.20 -31.45 -4.88
C GLU A 519 25.96 -32.19 -3.55
N LYS A 520 26.66 -31.81 -2.47
CA LYS A 520 26.38 -32.34 -1.12
C LYS A 520 24.97 -31.97 -0.64
N LEU A 521 24.57 -30.71 -0.83
CA LEU A 521 23.26 -30.21 -0.45
C LEU A 521 22.15 -30.95 -1.20
N LYS A 522 22.32 -31.15 -2.51
CA LYS A 522 21.44 -31.97 -3.34
C LYS A 522 21.33 -33.40 -2.85
N ALA A 523 22.45 -34.04 -2.54
CA ALA A 523 22.46 -35.42 -2.07
C ALA A 523 21.69 -35.58 -0.74
N LYS A 524 21.86 -34.64 0.20
CA LYS A 524 21.08 -34.58 1.45
C LYS A 524 19.58 -34.53 1.16
N PHE A 525 19.13 -33.49 0.47
CA PHE A 525 17.69 -33.28 0.26
C PHE A 525 17.05 -34.28 -0.70
N LYS A 526 17.82 -34.89 -1.61
CA LYS A 526 17.34 -36.02 -2.44
C LYS A 526 16.96 -37.22 -1.56
N THR A 527 17.76 -37.50 -0.53
CA THR A 527 17.50 -38.58 0.42
C THR A 527 16.27 -38.29 1.25
N GLU A 528 16.14 -37.06 1.75
CA GLU A 528 14.95 -36.62 2.51
C GLU A 528 13.67 -36.62 1.67
N LEU A 529 13.75 -36.18 0.40
CA LEU A 529 12.63 -36.22 -0.54
C LEU A 529 12.18 -37.66 -0.83
N ALA A 530 13.13 -38.58 -1.02
CA ALA A 530 12.83 -40.00 -1.23
C ALA A 530 12.18 -40.64 0.00
N ALA A 531 12.66 -40.32 1.20
CA ALA A 531 12.07 -40.77 2.45
C ALA A 531 10.62 -40.25 2.60
N ALA A 532 10.38 -38.96 2.37
CA ALA A 532 9.03 -38.38 2.41
C ALA A 532 8.08 -38.98 1.35
N GLU A 533 8.59 -39.37 0.17
CA GLU A 533 7.81 -40.11 -0.83
C GLU A 533 7.44 -41.52 -0.38
N GLU A 534 8.35 -42.21 0.32
CA GLU A 534 8.11 -43.55 0.85
C GLU A 534 7.10 -43.53 2.00
N ASP A 535 7.23 -42.57 2.92
CA ASP A 535 6.30 -42.41 4.05
C ASP A 535 4.89 -42.11 3.56
N LYS A 536 4.74 -41.22 2.56
CA LYS A 536 3.45 -40.96 1.91
C LYS A 536 2.88 -42.19 1.21
N LYS A 537 3.72 -43.06 0.63
CA LYS A 537 3.29 -44.34 0.05
C LYS A 537 2.82 -45.32 1.13
N LYS A 538 3.49 -45.37 2.29
CA LYS A 538 3.09 -46.20 3.44
C LYS A 538 1.77 -45.71 4.03
N GLU A 539 1.64 -44.42 4.27
CA GLU A 539 0.42 -43.79 4.78
C GLU A 539 -0.77 -44.04 3.85
N LYS A 540 -0.59 -43.88 2.52
CA LYS A 540 -1.63 -44.25 1.54
C LYS A 540 -2.01 -45.73 1.60
N LYS A 541 -1.04 -46.64 1.76
CA LYS A 541 -1.29 -48.08 1.90
C LYS A 541 -2.08 -48.39 3.19
N ASP A 542 -1.74 -47.74 4.29
CA ASP A 542 -2.41 -47.93 5.58
C ASP A 542 -3.82 -47.33 5.58
N LEU A 543 -4.03 -46.20 4.91
CA LEU A 543 -5.36 -45.62 4.65
C LEU A 543 -6.21 -46.52 3.77
N THR A 544 -5.64 -47.16 2.73
CA THR A 544 -6.37 -48.13 1.91
C THR A 544 -6.74 -49.39 2.69
N LYS A 545 -5.88 -49.85 3.61
CA LYS A 545 -6.18 -51.00 4.50
C LYS A 545 -7.25 -50.68 5.55
N LYS A 546 -7.27 -49.45 6.08
CA LYS A 546 -8.29 -49.01 7.06
C LYS A 546 -9.66 -48.75 6.44
N LYS A 547 -9.75 -48.46 5.14
CA LYS A 547 -11.03 -48.28 4.43
C LYS A 547 -11.88 -49.56 4.34
N ASP A 548 -11.27 -50.74 4.49
CA ASP A 548 -12.00 -52.01 4.56
C ASP A 548 -12.58 -52.31 5.96
N THR A 549 -12.25 -51.51 6.97
CA THR A 549 -12.86 -51.58 8.30
C THR A 549 -13.83 -50.41 8.47
N THR A 550 -15.13 -50.71 8.53
CA THR A 550 -16.28 -49.77 8.67
C THR A 550 -16.32 -49.04 10.02
N VAL A 551 -15.21 -48.45 10.45
CA VAL A 551 -15.16 -47.59 11.64
C VAL A 551 -15.28 -46.16 11.16
N LYS A 552 -16.38 -45.50 11.51
CA LYS A 552 -16.54 -44.05 11.36
C LYS A 552 -15.46 -43.39 12.22
N VAL A 553 -14.39 -42.94 11.60
CA VAL A 553 -13.40 -42.08 12.26
C VAL A 553 -14.02 -40.69 12.28
N ASP A 554 -14.23 -40.15 13.47
CA ASP A 554 -14.70 -38.77 13.66
C ASP A 554 -13.68 -37.82 13.01
N GLU A 555 -14.14 -36.99 12.07
CA GLU A 555 -13.28 -36.12 11.25
C GLU A 555 -12.68 -34.95 12.04
N ASP A 556 -13.11 -34.75 13.30
CA ASP A 556 -12.77 -33.58 14.12
C ASP A 556 -11.42 -33.70 14.86
N GLU A 557 -10.73 -34.85 14.82
CA GLU A 557 -9.41 -35.06 15.46
C GLU A 557 -8.20 -34.94 14.51
N LYS A 558 -8.40 -34.54 13.25
CA LYS A 558 -7.30 -34.50 12.24
C LYS A 558 -6.51 -33.20 12.16
N ASP A 559 -6.81 -32.20 12.97
CA ASP A 559 -6.15 -30.88 12.92
C ASP A 559 -4.82 -30.82 13.71
N GLY A 560 -4.29 -31.95 14.17
CA GLY A 560 -3.03 -32.02 14.92
C GLY A 560 -1.80 -32.39 14.07
N ASP A 561 -0.94 -31.40 13.80
CA ASP A 561 0.52 -31.52 13.56
C ASP A 561 1.09 -32.37 12.41
N SER A 562 0.29 -33.03 11.57
CA SER A 562 0.83 -33.89 10.49
C SER A 562 1.15 -33.19 9.15
N ASP A 563 0.99 -31.87 9.06
CA ASP A 563 1.30 -31.07 7.87
C ASP A 563 2.81 -30.83 7.71
N SER A 564 3.58 -31.92 7.58
CA SER A 564 4.95 -31.84 7.09
C SER A 564 4.95 -31.17 5.72
N PHE A 565 5.66 -30.06 5.57
CA PHE A 565 5.81 -29.28 4.34
C PHE A 565 6.15 -30.15 3.10
N LEU A 566 6.90 -31.26 3.28
CA LEU A 566 7.23 -32.19 2.19
C LEU A 566 6.09 -33.12 1.77
N ASN A 567 5.00 -33.20 2.52
CA ASN A 567 3.82 -33.95 2.11
C ASN A 567 3.12 -33.25 0.94
N ASP A 568 3.33 -31.94 0.76
CA ASP A 568 2.89 -31.19 -0.41
C ASP A 568 3.76 -31.53 -1.65
N PRO A 569 3.19 -32.13 -2.72
CA PRO A 569 3.89 -32.38 -3.97
C PRO A 569 4.47 -31.11 -4.61
N LEU A 570 3.82 -29.94 -4.43
CA LEU A 570 4.29 -28.68 -4.99
C LEU A 570 5.54 -28.18 -4.26
N ALA A 571 5.55 -28.23 -2.92
CA ALA A 571 6.74 -27.97 -2.11
C ALA A 571 7.94 -28.82 -2.54
N ARG A 572 7.76 -30.13 -2.75
CA ARG A 572 8.83 -31.04 -3.23
C ARG A 572 9.34 -30.67 -4.62
N LYS A 573 8.42 -30.35 -5.55
CA LYS A 573 8.77 -29.91 -6.91
C LYS A 573 9.56 -28.60 -6.87
N ASN A 574 9.14 -27.65 -6.04
CA ASN A 574 9.80 -26.36 -5.88
C ASN A 574 11.18 -26.50 -5.24
N LEU A 575 11.33 -27.31 -4.18
CA LEU A 575 12.62 -27.60 -3.56
C LEU A 575 13.59 -28.23 -4.57
N LYS A 576 13.15 -29.25 -5.32
CA LYS A 576 13.97 -29.87 -6.38
C LYS A 576 14.41 -28.85 -7.43
N LYS A 577 13.49 -28.01 -7.91
CA LYS A 577 13.78 -26.94 -8.89
C LYS A 577 14.79 -25.93 -8.33
N CYS A 578 14.66 -25.54 -7.06
CA CYS A 578 15.59 -24.64 -6.40
C CYS A 578 17.00 -25.25 -6.28
N LEU A 579 17.09 -26.52 -5.87
CA LEU A 579 18.38 -27.22 -5.77
C LEU A 579 19.06 -27.38 -7.13
N ASP A 580 18.29 -27.71 -8.18
CA ASP A 580 18.81 -27.75 -9.56
C ASP A 580 19.30 -26.37 -10.03
N SER A 581 18.58 -25.33 -9.62
CA SER A 581 18.96 -23.94 -9.88
C SER A 581 20.28 -23.57 -9.22
N LEU A 582 20.57 -24.03 -8.00
CA LEU A 582 21.87 -23.78 -7.35
C LEU A 582 23.04 -24.39 -8.13
N THR A 583 22.88 -25.58 -8.71
CA THR A 583 23.95 -26.20 -9.54
C THR A 583 24.23 -25.32 -10.74
N GLU A 584 23.18 -24.77 -11.34
CA GLU A 584 23.34 -23.81 -12.42
C GLU A 584 24.02 -22.54 -11.94
N LEU A 585 23.59 -21.92 -10.83
CA LEU A 585 24.19 -20.71 -10.25
C LEU A 585 25.70 -20.86 -10.00
N ALA A 586 26.14 -22.03 -9.51
CA ALA A 586 27.54 -22.32 -9.20
C ALA A 586 28.43 -22.44 -10.46
N LYS A 587 27.85 -22.67 -11.64
CA LYS A 587 28.62 -22.65 -12.89
C LYS A 587 29.07 -21.21 -13.14
N GLU A 588 30.37 -20.98 -13.06
CA GLU A 588 30.94 -19.69 -13.45
C GLU A 588 30.70 -19.49 -14.95
N LYS A 589 29.70 -18.66 -15.23
CA LYS A 589 29.40 -18.16 -16.55
C LYS A 589 29.66 -16.67 -16.52
N ASN A 590 30.44 -16.17 -17.47
CA ASN A 590 30.49 -14.73 -17.65
C ASN A 590 29.12 -14.23 -18.16
N ALA A 591 28.86 -12.94 -18.00
CA ALA A 591 27.55 -12.38 -18.35
C ALA A 591 27.20 -12.65 -19.83
N LYS A 592 28.19 -12.63 -20.74
CA LYS A 592 27.99 -12.95 -22.15
C LYS A 592 27.52 -14.38 -22.37
N GLN A 593 28.09 -15.37 -21.67
CA GLN A 593 27.64 -16.76 -21.75
C GLN A 593 26.20 -16.93 -21.25
N ILE A 594 25.83 -16.24 -20.16
CA ILE A 594 24.46 -16.27 -19.63
C ILE A 594 23.48 -15.66 -20.64
N VAL A 595 23.86 -14.51 -21.23
CA VAL A 595 23.09 -13.85 -22.30
C VAL A 595 22.98 -14.76 -23.53
N ASP A 596 24.06 -15.36 -24.00
CA ASP A 596 24.05 -16.25 -25.17
C ASP A 596 23.16 -17.50 -24.91
N GLU A 597 23.16 -18.04 -23.69
CA GLU A 597 22.23 -19.11 -23.28
C GLU A 597 20.77 -18.66 -23.29
N MET A 598 20.50 -17.45 -22.80
CA MET A 598 19.16 -16.84 -22.86
C MET A 598 18.70 -16.57 -24.29
N LEU A 599 19.60 -16.13 -25.17
CA LEU A 599 19.31 -15.85 -26.58
C LEU A 599 19.09 -17.12 -27.40
N SER A 600 19.74 -18.23 -27.03
CA SER A 600 19.57 -19.53 -27.70
C SER A 600 18.34 -20.33 -27.23
N ASP A 601 17.46 -19.71 -26.43
CA ASP A 601 16.31 -20.33 -25.75
C ASP A 601 16.64 -21.55 -24.86
N LYS A 602 17.93 -21.85 -24.64
CA LYS A 602 18.38 -22.90 -23.71
C LYS A 602 17.96 -22.60 -22.27
N LYS A 603 17.87 -21.31 -21.93
CA LYS A 603 17.27 -20.82 -20.69
C LYS A 603 16.27 -19.74 -21.01
N LYS A 604 15.04 -19.88 -20.53
CA LYS A 604 14.02 -18.84 -20.70
C LYS A 604 14.43 -17.60 -19.90
N LEU A 605 14.20 -16.40 -20.42
CA LEU A 605 14.54 -15.17 -19.69
C LEU A 605 13.73 -14.98 -18.39
N LYS A 606 12.57 -15.62 -18.31
CA LYS A 606 11.74 -15.71 -17.10
C LYS A 606 12.30 -16.68 -16.06
N ASP A 607 13.35 -17.44 -16.38
CA ASP A 607 14.04 -18.28 -15.41
C ASP A 607 14.73 -17.38 -14.37
N ARG A 608 14.14 -17.34 -13.17
CA ARG A 608 14.66 -16.57 -12.01
C ARG A 608 16.12 -16.87 -11.73
N THR A 609 16.56 -18.10 -11.99
CA THR A 609 17.93 -18.55 -11.77
C THR A 609 18.87 -17.84 -12.73
N ALA A 610 18.58 -17.91 -14.03
CA ALA A 610 19.38 -17.23 -15.06
C ALA A 610 19.38 -15.71 -14.85
N TYR A 611 18.24 -15.13 -14.47
CA TYR A 611 18.12 -13.71 -14.13
C TYR A 611 18.99 -13.32 -12.93
N SER A 612 18.93 -14.07 -11.82
CA SER A 612 19.73 -13.80 -10.62
C SER A 612 21.23 -13.92 -10.89
N GLN A 613 21.61 -14.93 -11.68
CA GLN A 613 22.96 -15.13 -12.19
C GLN A 613 23.44 -13.91 -12.98
N LEU A 614 22.64 -13.48 -13.97
CA LEU A 614 22.97 -12.34 -14.82
C LEU A 614 23.10 -11.07 -13.98
N MET A 615 22.13 -10.79 -13.09
CA MET A 615 22.15 -9.60 -12.25
C MET A 615 23.39 -9.52 -11.36
N SER A 616 23.84 -10.64 -10.79
CA SER A 616 25.05 -10.62 -9.97
C SER A 616 26.30 -10.35 -10.79
N VAL A 617 26.44 -10.96 -11.98
CA VAL A 617 27.61 -10.69 -12.82
C VAL A 617 27.58 -9.25 -13.34
N LEU A 618 26.40 -8.72 -13.70
CA LEU A 618 26.25 -7.33 -14.14
C LEU A 618 26.61 -6.32 -13.04
N LYS A 619 26.33 -6.61 -11.76
CA LYS A 619 26.73 -5.75 -10.63
C LYS A 619 28.24 -5.64 -10.44
N GLU A 620 29.00 -6.68 -10.84
CA GLU A 620 30.46 -6.72 -10.77
C GLU A 620 31.14 -6.06 -12.00
N MET A 621 30.40 -5.85 -13.09
CA MET A 621 30.92 -5.29 -14.34
C MET A 621 31.02 -3.75 -14.31
N ASP A 622 31.88 -3.18 -15.16
CA ASP A 622 31.81 -1.74 -15.48
C ASP A 622 30.43 -1.42 -16.04
N ARG A 623 29.85 -0.28 -15.65
CA ARG A 623 28.46 0.04 -16.00
C ARG A 623 28.26 0.17 -17.51
N ASP A 624 29.23 0.73 -18.22
CA ASP A 624 29.15 0.85 -19.68
C ASP A 624 29.24 -0.51 -20.36
N GLU A 625 30.07 -1.43 -19.83
CA GLU A 625 30.19 -2.79 -20.33
C GLU A 625 28.92 -3.62 -20.06
N ALA A 626 28.35 -3.52 -18.86
CA ALA A 626 27.10 -4.15 -18.50
C ALA A 626 25.96 -3.67 -19.41
N LEU A 627 25.86 -2.35 -19.61
CA LEU A 627 24.88 -1.77 -20.52
C LEU A 627 25.12 -2.22 -21.96
N GLY A 628 26.36 -2.18 -22.45
CA GLY A 628 26.71 -2.62 -23.80
C GLY A 628 26.38 -4.08 -24.07
N LEU A 629 26.59 -4.96 -23.08
CA LEU A 629 26.20 -6.35 -23.16
C LEU A 629 24.67 -6.52 -23.24
N LEU A 630 23.91 -5.78 -22.44
CA LEU A 630 22.44 -5.85 -22.48
C LEU A 630 21.88 -5.30 -23.80
N LEU A 631 22.47 -4.21 -24.33
CA LEU A 631 22.11 -3.67 -25.65
C LEU A 631 22.42 -4.67 -26.76
N TYR A 632 23.59 -5.31 -26.71
CA TYR A 632 23.94 -6.42 -27.60
C TYR A 632 22.91 -7.53 -27.52
N ALA A 633 22.52 -7.94 -26.30
CA ALA A 633 21.51 -8.96 -26.09
C ALA A 633 20.18 -8.59 -26.73
N THR A 634 19.68 -7.38 -26.47
CA THR A 634 18.44 -6.85 -27.07
C THR A 634 18.47 -6.86 -28.59
N LEU A 635 19.60 -6.53 -29.21
CA LEU A 635 19.73 -6.57 -30.67
C LEU A 635 19.79 -7.99 -31.23
N LYS A 636 20.32 -8.94 -30.46
CA LYS A 636 20.47 -10.34 -30.88
C LYS A 636 19.23 -11.20 -30.71
N THR A 637 18.22 -10.77 -29.95
CA THR A 637 16.95 -11.51 -29.84
C THR A 637 16.19 -11.62 -31.16
N GLY A 638 16.52 -10.81 -32.18
CA GLY A 638 15.79 -10.79 -33.44
C GLY A 638 14.31 -10.45 -33.21
N ASP A 639 13.44 -11.33 -33.70
CA ASP A 639 11.97 -11.21 -33.58
C ASP A 639 11.40 -11.85 -32.29
N ASN A 640 12.24 -12.38 -31.39
CA ASN A 640 11.79 -12.88 -30.08
C ASN A 640 11.45 -11.70 -29.15
N ILE A 641 10.24 -11.17 -29.31
CA ILE A 641 9.71 -9.99 -28.59
C ILE A 641 9.75 -10.18 -27.05
N PRO A 642 9.33 -11.32 -26.46
CA PRO A 642 9.41 -11.52 -25.01
C PRO A 642 10.83 -11.42 -24.44
N ALA A 643 11.82 -12.04 -25.10
CA ALA A 643 13.22 -11.95 -24.68
C ALA A 643 13.72 -10.51 -24.82
N LYS A 644 13.41 -9.84 -25.93
CA LYS A 644 13.78 -8.45 -26.18
C LYS A 644 13.28 -7.51 -25.08
N GLY A 645 12.01 -7.65 -24.69
CA GLY A 645 11.42 -6.83 -23.62
C GLY A 645 12.01 -7.10 -22.24
N SER A 646 12.44 -8.33 -22.00
CA SER A 646 13.05 -8.68 -20.73
C SER A 646 14.46 -8.06 -20.61
N PHE A 647 15.27 -8.06 -21.68
CA PHE A 647 16.55 -7.34 -21.71
C PHE A 647 16.39 -5.81 -21.64
N ILE A 648 15.37 -5.25 -22.30
CA ILE A 648 15.00 -3.83 -22.19
C ILE A 648 14.69 -3.45 -20.74
N SER A 649 13.98 -4.31 -20.00
CA SER A 649 13.70 -4.08 -18.57
C SER A 649 14.98 -4.09 -17.72
N LEU A 650 15.94 -4.95 -18.05
CA LEU A 650 17.26 -4.99 -17.41
C LEU A 650 18.09 -3.73 -17.70
N ILE A 651 18.02 -3.17 -18.92
CA ILE A 651 18.68 -1.90 -19.26
C ILE A 651 18.20 -0.78 -18.33
N ALA A 652 16.89 -0.70 -18.07
CA ALA A 652 16.33 0.27 -17.14
C ALA A 652 16.86 0.10 -15.71
N MET A 653 17.07 -1.14 -15.27
CA MET A 653 17.62 -1.43 -13.94
C MET A 653 19.08 -1.04 -13.82
N VAL A 654 19.91 -1.31 -14.83
CA VAL A 654 21.33 -0.89 -14.85
C VAL A 654 21.46 0.64 -14.76
N GLY A 655 20.50 1.36 -15.33
CA GLY A 655 20.38 2.81 -15.18
C GLY A 655 20.12 3.30 -13.76
N ARG A 656 19.35 2.53 -12.98
CA ARG A 656 18.95 2.87 -11.61
C ARG A 656 19.86 2.29 -10.54
N ILE A 657 21.00 1.70 -10.90
CA ILE A 657 21.97 1.17 -9.92
C ILE A 657 22.37 2.25 -8.90
N ASP A 658 22.42 3.53 -9.32
CA ASP A 658 22.74 4.67 -8.43
C ASP A 658 21.62 5.01 -7.41
N GLU A 659 20.43 4.45 -7.56
CA GLU A 659 19.29 4.67 -6.66
C GLU A 659 19.17 3.57 -5.58
N TYR A 660 19.95 2.49 -5.69
CA TYR A 660 19.99 1.46 -4.66
C TYR A 660 21.10 1.77 -3.63
N PRO A 661 20.78 1.80 -2.32
CA PRO A 661 21.70 2.22 -1.25
C PRO A 661 23.00 1.41 -1.08
N SER A 662 23.26 0.39 -1.91
CA SER A 662 24.45 -0.46 -1.80
C SER A 662 25.77 0.19 -2.23
N GLU A 663 25.88 1.51 -2.05
CA GLU A 663 26.76 2.40 -2.81
C GLU A 663 28.05 2.80 -2.06
N GLN A 664 28.37 2.18 -0.92
CA GLN A 664 29.67 2.43 -0.27
C GLN A 664 30.81 1.63 -0.91
N GLU A 665 30.57 0.42 -1.41
CA GLU A 665 31.65 -0.39 -2.02
C GLU A 665 32.03 0.07 -3.44
N ASN A 666 31.10 0.67 -4.18
CA ASN A 666 31.33 1.04 -5.60
C ASN A 666 31.60 2.53 -5.83
N LYS A 667 32.24 3.23 -4.88
CA LYS A 667 32.75 4.61 -5.12
C LYS A 667 33.68 4.71 -6.34
N LYS A 668 34.33 3.61 -6.74
CA LYS A 668 35.15 3.53 -7.97
C LYS A 668 34.33 3.60 -9.27
N ASN A 669 33.03 3.26 -9.23
CA ASN A 669 32.15 3.19 -10.41
C ASN A 669 31.12 4.35 -10.50
N LYS A 670 31.40 5.49 -9.85
CA LYS A 670 30.59 6.72 -9.99
C LYS A 670 30.82 7.48 -11.29
N LYS A 671 31.56 6.90 -12.25
CA LYS A 671 31.73 7.51 -13.55
C LYS A 671 30.37 7.56 -14.25
N PRO A 672 29.92 8.73 -14.75
CA PRO A 672 28.74 8.80 -15.59
C PRO A 672 28.87 7.81 -16.77
N LEU A 673 27.76 7.17 -17.13
CA LEU A 673 27.71 6.32 -18.32
C LEU A 673 28.15 7.11 -19.56
N SER A 674 28.99 6.51 -20.39
CA SER A 674 29.44 7.08 -21.66
C SER A 674 28.51 6.65 -22.78
N LEU A 675 27.81 7.62 -23.36
CA LEU A 675 26.93 7.38 -24.51
C LEU A 675 27.74 6.88 -25.72
N GLU A 676 28.95 7.39 -25.91
CA GLU A 676 29.83 7.10 -27.05
C GLU A 676 30.19 5.62 -27.14
N LYS A 677 30.49 4.97 -26.00
CA LYS A 677 30.83 3.53 -25.96
C LYS A 677 29.73 2.64 -26.51
N ASN A 678 28.47 3.06 -26.39
CA ASN A 678 27.29 2.28 -26.75
C ASN A 678 26.48 2.88 -27.90
N ALA A 679 26.99 3.94 -28.56
CA ALA A 679 26.25 4.74 -29.52
C ALA A 679 25.73 3.94 -30.73
N GLU A 680 26.54 3.04 -31.28
CA GLU A 680 26.14 2.22 -32.44
C GLU A 680 25.02 1.22 -32.10
N ALA A 681 25.02 0.66 -30.88
CA ALA A 681 23.95 -0.22 -30.45
C ALA A 681 22.64 0.57 -30.25
N TRP A 682 22.73 1.77 -29.67
CA TRP A 682 21.60 2.68 -29.54
C TRP A 682 21.01 3.10 -30.89
N LYS A 683 21.85 3.48 -31.87
CA LYS A 683 21.39 3.82 -33.23
C LYS A 683 20.62 2.66 -33.87
N LYS A 684 21.08 1.41 -33.69
CA LYS A 684 20.37 0.22 -34.19
C LYS A 684 19.02 0.03 -33.51
N LEU A 685 18.92 0.22 -32.19
CA LEU A 685 17.64 0.15 -31.47
C LEU A 685 16.70 1.30 -31.84
N LEU A 686 17.21 2.50 -32.10
CA LEU A 686 16.42 3.63 -32.61
C LEU A 686 15.89 3.39 -34.04
N ALA A 687 16.55 2.53 -34.82
CA ALA A 687 16.05 2.08 -36.11
C ALA A 687 15.01 0.95 -35.99
N ASP A 688 14.92 0.26 -34.85
CA ASP A 688 14.01 -0.88 -34.63
C ASP A 688 12.57 -0.42 -34.34
N LYS A 689 11.70 -0.54 -35.35
CA LYS A 689 10.28 -0.17 -35.28
C LYS A 689 9.37 -1.29 -34.76
N THR A 690 9.94 -2.40 -34.30
CA THR A 690 9.17 -3.55 -33.79
C THR A 690 8.36 -3.11 -32.57
N MET A 691 7.14 -3.65 -32.46
CA MET A 691 6.27 -3.42 -31.30
C MET A 691 6.63 -4.38 -30.18
N LEU A 692 6.93 -3.84 -29.00
CA LEU A 692 7.05 -4.57 -27.76
C LEU A 692 5.89 -4.16 -26.84
N ARG A 693 4.90 -5.04 -26.72
CA ARG A 693 3.61 -4.70 -26.09
C ARG A 693 3.03 -3.45 -26.77
N ASN A 694 2.79 -2.39 -26.00
CA ASN A 694 2.18 -1.14 -26.49
C ASN A 694 3.19 -0.08 -26.94
N TYR A 695 4.50 -0.40 -26.98
CA TYR A 695 5.54 0.56 -27.34
C TYR A 695 6.43 0.05 -28.47
N LYS A 696 6.83 0.94 -29.37
CA LYS A 696 7.88 0.62 -30.35
C LYS A 696 9.24 0.62 -29.65
N ILE A 697 10.12 -0.31 -30.02
CA ILE A 697 11.46 -0.43 -29.41
C ILE A 697 12.29 0.84 -29.58
N ASN A 698 12.24 1.49 -30.75
CA ASN A 698 12.91 2.76 -30.94
C ASN A 698 12.46 3.86 -29.98
N VAL A 699 11.18 3.89 -29.61
CA VAL A 699 10.66 4.83 -28.61
C VAL A 699 11.20 4.49 -27.23
N LEU A 700 11.19 3.20 -26.84
CA LEU A 700 11.76 2.77 -25.56
C LEU A 700 13.26 3.07 -25.47
N ALA A 701 14.00 2.85 -26.57
CA ALA A 701 15.41 3.18 -26.66
C ALA A 701 15.66 4.68 -26.47
N ALA A 702 14.87 5.54 -27.14
CA ALA A 702 14.95 6.98 -26.96
C ALA A 702 14.66 7.41 -25.50
N LEU A 703 13.65 6.82 -24.87
CA LEU A 703 13.32 7.07 -23.45
C LEU A 703 14.47 6.67 -22.52
N PHE A 704 15.11 5.53 -22.76
CA PHE A 704 16.26 5.11 -21.98
C PHE A 704 17.48 5.97 -22.22
N ILE A 705 17.72 6.44 -23.45
CA ILE A 705 18.80 7.40 -23.70
C ILE A 705 18.58 8.68 -22.88
N GLU A 706 17.36 9.23 -22.87
CA GLU A 706 17.08 10.41 -22.06
C GLU A 706 17.18 10.10 -20.56
N ASN A 707 16.74 8.92 -20.10
CA ASN A 707 16.84 8.54 -18.68
C ASN A 707 18.28 8.35 -18.20
N LEU A 708 19.10 7.67 -19.00
CA LEU A 708 20.48 7.30 -18.64
C LEU A 708 21.46 8.46 -18.82
N TYR A 709 21.24 9.32 -19.82
CA TYR A 709 22.22 10.34 -20.24
C TYR A 709 21.67 11.78 -20.20
N GLY A 710 20.37 11.95 -19.94
CA GLY A 710 19.73 13.26 -19.83
C GLY A 710 19.81 13.86 -18.42
N ASN A 711 19.42 15.13 -18.33
CA ASN A 711 19.29 15.81 -17.04
C ASN A 711 18.05 15.31 -16.28
N LYS A 712 18.18 15.03 -14.98
CA LYS A 712 17.07 14.63 -14.09
C LYS A 712 15.86 15.57 -14.13
N GLU A 713 16.08 16.89 -14.26
CA GLU A 713 14.99 17.87 -14.39
C GLU A 713 14.13 17.59 -15.65
N ASN A 714 14.79 17.23 -16.74
CA ASN A 714 14.15 16.96 -18.02
C ASN A 714 13.38 15.64 -18.02
N LEU A 715 13.73 14.67 -17.16
CA LEU A 715 12.96 13.44 -17.00
C LEU A 715 11.59 13.66 -16.39
N GLN A 716 11.51 14.54 -15.40
CA GLN A 716 10.21 14.92 -14.84
C GLN A 716 9.35 15.64 -15.90
N LYS A 717 9.96 16.52 -16.70
CA LYS A 717 9.27 17.19 -17.82
C LYS A 717 8.80 16.19 -18.87
N LEU A 718 9.65 15.25 -19.26
CA LEU A 718 9.34 14.19 -20.22
C LEU A 718 8.17 13.32 -19.72
N SER A 719 8.18 12.89 -18.46
CA SER A 719 7.07 12.14 -17.88
C SER A 719 5.77 12.92 -17.94
N ASN A 720 5.79 14.20 -17.57
CA ASN A 720 4.61 15.07 -17.66
C ASN A 720 4.14 15.24 -19.13
N LEU A 721 5.07 15.38 -20.08
CA LEU A 721 4.76 15.54 -21.49
C LEU A 721 4.22 14.26 -22.13
N GLN A 722 4.70 13.08 -21.76
CA GLN A 722 4.15 11.82 -22.24
C GLN A 722 2.68 11.68 -21.85
N ASN A 723 2.31 12.13 -20.65
CA ASN A 723 0.92 12.14 -20.17
C ASN A 723 0.03 13.16 -20.91
N VAL A 724 0.62 14.09 -21.67
CA VAL A 724 -0.10 15.15 -22.38
C VAL A 724 -0.09 14.86 -23.89
N LEU A 725 1.09 14.75 -24.48
CA LEU A 725 1.30 14.56 -25.91
C LEU A 725 1.08 13.11 -26.39
N GLY A 726 1.09 12.13 -25.48
CA GLY A 726 0.96 10.72 -25.83
C GLY A 726 1.99 10.31 -26.89
N GLU A 727 1.51 9.71 -28.00
CA GLU A 727 2.37 9.27 -29.10
C GLU A 727 3.12 10.42 -29.80
N ARG A 728 2.64 11.68 -29.73
CA ARG A 728 3.38 12.84 -30.28
C ARG A 728 4.69 13.09 -29.51
N CYS A 729 4.74 12.72 -28.23
CA CYS A 729 5.97 12.82 -27.45
C CYS A 729 7.08 11.91 -28.01
N ASN A 730 6.71 10.84 -28.71
CA ASN A 730 7.65 9.85 -29.23
C ASN A 730 8.59 10.46 -30.28
N SER A 731 8.09 11.32 -31.19
CA SER A 731 8.96 11.98 -32.19
C SER A 731 9.95 12.94 -31.54
N ILE A 732 9.51 13.69 -30.52
CA ILE A 732 10.36 14.64 -29.78
C ILE A 732 11.47 13.89 -29.05
N VAL A 733 11.13 12.83 -28.29
CA VAL A 733 12.14 12.07 -27.54
C VAL A 733 13.09 11.33 -28.47
N MET A 734 12.61 10.76 -29.58
CA MET A 734 13.46 10.13 -30.59
C MET A 734 14.44 11.14 -31.20
N LYS A 735 13.95 12.32 -31.62
CA LYS A 735 14.80 13.37 -32.18
C LYS A 735 15.86 13.81 -31.18
N ARG A 736 15.49 14.04 -29.91
CA ARG A 736 16.45 14.39 -28.86
C ARG A 736 17.49 13.30 -28.63
N ALA A 737 17.08 12.03 -28.63
CA ALA A 737 18.00 10.91 -28.49
C ALA A 737 18.98 10.80 -29.67
N GLU A 738 18.52 10.99 -30.91
CA GLU A 738 19.36 11.06 -32.11
C GLU A 738 20.35 12.24 -32.04
N GLU A 739 19.87 13.41 -31.62
CA GLU A 739 20.68 14.61 -31.42
C GLU A 739 21.76 14.41 -30.36
N ARG A 740 21.43 13.75 -29.25
CA ARG A 740 22.39 13.40 -28.20
C ARG A 740 23.44 12.41 -28.71
N LEU A 741 23.02 11.39 -29.46
CA LEU A 741 23.94 10.44 -30.12
C LEU A 741 24.84 11.10 -31.17
N ALA A 742 24.42 12.24 -31.74
CA ALA A 742 25.24 13.07 -32.61
C ALA A 742 26.21 13.99 -31.84
N GLY A 743 26.25 13.90 -30.50
CA GLY A 743 27.15 14.68 -29.66
C GLY A 743 26.66 16.09 -29.33
N LYS A 744 25.40 16.44 -29.63
CA LYS A 744 24.83 17.73 -29.25
C LYS A 744 24.72 17.85 -27.73
N THR A 745 25.08 19.01 -27.22
CA THR A 745 24.94 19.36 -25.80
C THR A 745 23.47 19.58 -25.42
N GLU A 746 23.14 19.51 -24.13
CA GLU A 746 21.76 19.69 -23.65
C GLU A 746 21.07 20.97 -24.14
N LYS A 747 21.85 22.05 -24.37
CA LYS A 747 21.34 23.34 -24.87
C LYS A 747 21.04 23.33 -26.38
N GLU A 748 21.66 22.42 -27.12
CA GLU A 748 21.51 22.28 -28.57
C GLU A 748 20.46 21.21 -28.94
N LEU A 749 20.01 20.43 -27.97
CA LEU A 749 18.92 19.47 -28.16
C LEU A 749 17.61 20.22 -28.42
N THR A 750 16.75 19.59 -29.23
CA THR A 750 15.38 20.04 -29.44
C THR A 750 14.71 20.22 -28.09
N PRO A 751 14.25 21.44 -27.74
CA PRO A 751 13.65 21.67 -26.43
C PRO A 751 12.35 20.88 -26.31
N TYR A 752 12.06 20.44 -25.09
CA TYR A 752 10.72 19.95 -24.77
C TYR A 752 9.72 21.11 -24.92
N PRO A 753 8.56 20.89 -25.57
CA PRO A 753 7.54 21.93 -25.67
C PRO A 753 7.06 22.32 -24.27
N GLU A 754 7.06 23.62 -23.96
CA GLU A 754 6.58 24.13 -22.68
C GLU A 754 5.34 25.00 -22.86
N ILE A 755 4.42 24.95 -21.89
CA ILE A 755 3.18 25.75 -21.92
C ILE A 755 3.49 27.26 -22.01
N LYS A 756 4.64 27.68 -21.47
CA LYS A 756 5.08 29.09 -21.48
C LYS A 756 5.46 29.61 -22.88
N ASP A 757 5.60 28.71 -23.86
CA ASP A 757 5.98 29.08 -25.23
C ASP A 757 4.80 29.69 -26.02
N LEU A 758 3.57 29.61 -25.48
CA LEU A 758 2.40 30.32 -26.01
C LEU A 758 2.16 31.60 -25.22
N ASP A 759 2.17 32.74 -25.91
CA ASP A 759 1.69 33.99 -25.34
C ASP A 759 0.14 33.98 -25.19
N GLU A 760 -0.37 35.03 -24.55
CA GLU A 760 -1.82 35.15 -24.27
C GLU A 760 -2.65 35.28 -25.56
N GLU A 761 -2.09 35.89 -26.61
CA GLU A 761 -2.79 36.08 -27.89
C GLU A 761 -2.89 34.77 -28.67
N ALA A 762 -1.80 34.01 -28.76
CA ALA A 762 -1.75 32.67 -29.33
C ALA A 762 -2.70 31.72 -28.58
N SER A 763 -2.74 31.80 -27.25
CA SER A 763 -3.69 31.03 -26.42
C SER A 763 -5.14 31.36 -26.77
N LYS A 764 -5.50 32.64 -26.94
CA LYS A 764 -6.85 33.06 -27.34
C LYS A 764 -7.21 32.58 -28.75
N LYS A 765 -6.27 32.67 -29.71
CA LYS A 765 -6.45 32.17 -31.08
C LYS A 765 -6.65 30.65 -31.10
N LEU A 766 -5.90 29.91 -30.29
CA LEU A 766 -6.03 28.46 -30.15
C LEU A 766 -7.41 28.07 -29.59
N VAL A 767 -7.88 28.76 -28.54
CA VAL A 767 -9.23 28.57 -27.98
C VAL A 767 -10.32 28.84 -29.02
N ALA A 768 -10.25 29.96 -29.74
CA ALA A 768 -11.24 30.28 -30.78
C ALA A 768 -11.24 29.23 -31.92
N SER A 769 -10.06 28.73 -32.29
CA SER A 769 -9.93 27.70 -33.32
C SER A 769 -10.46 26.34 -32.87
N LEU A 770 -10.26 25.98 -31.59
CA LEU A 770 -10.87 24.80 -30.97
C LEU A 770 -12.39 24.88 -30.96
N GLU A 771 -12.96 26.03 -30.58
CA GLU A 771 -14.41 26.25 -30.59
C GLU A 771 -15.00 26.11 -32.00
N LYS A 772 -14.31 26.68 -33.00
CA LYS A 772 -14.68 26.54 -34.41
C LYS A 772 -14.59 25.08 -34.87
N ALA A 773 -13.50 24.39 -34.58
CA ALA A 773 -13.31 22.99 -34.95
C ALA A 773 -14.37 22.08 -34.32
N LEU A 774 -14.75 22.36 -33.08
CA LEU A 774 -15.83 21.66 -32.39
C LEU A 774 -17.19 21.91 -33.07
N ALA A 775 -17.51 23.18 -33.38
CA ALA A 775 -18.76 23.53 -34.07
C ALA A 775 -18.88 22.90 -35.46
N GLU A 776 -17.76 22.78 -36.18
CA GLU A 776 -17.68 22.16 -37.50
C GLU A 776 -17.53 20.62 -37.47
N LYS A 777 -17.41 20.00 -36.27
CA LYS A 777 -17.09 18.57 -36.08
C LYS A 777 -15.76 18.14 -36.72
N LYS A 778 -14.80 19.07 -36.84
CA LYS A 778 -13.45 18.89 -37.42
C LYS A 778 -12.35 18.79 -36.38
N VAL A 779 -12.68 18.36 -35.16
CA VAL A 779 -11.74 18.27 -34.04
C VAL A 779 -10.49 17.45 -34.38
N LYS A 780 -10.66 16.29 -35.03
CA LYS A 780 -9.52 15.41 -35.39
C LYS A 780 -8.53 16.11 -36.31
N GLU A 781 -9.04 16.75 -37.35
CA GLU A 781 -8.23 17.49 -38.33
C GLU A 781 -7.51 18.65 -37.64
N PHE A 782 -8.21 19.36 -36.76
CA PHE A 782 -7.63 20.44 -35.98
C PHE A 782 -6.49 19.97 -35.06
N MET A 783 -6.72 18.89 -34.29
CA MET A 783 -5.70 18.32 -33.38
C MET A 783 -4.44 17.86 -34.12
N ASN A 784 -4.59 17.39 -35.36
CA ASN A 784 -3.47 17.01 -36.23
C ASN A 784 -2.75 18.23 -36.84
N SER A 785 -3.40 19.39 -36.90
CA SER A 785 -2.87 20.60 -37.53
C SER A 785 -2.04 21.49 -36.58
N ILE A 786 -2.32 21.44 -35.28
CA ILE A 786 -1.64 22.27 -34.28
C ILE A 786 -0.26 21.71 -33.90
N GLY A 787 0.67 22.60 -33.57
CA GLY A 787 2.03 22.25 -33.13
C GLY A 787 2.08 21.56 -31.77
N ASP A 788 3.24 21.00 -31.41
CA ASP A 788 3.38 20.27 -30.13
C ASP A 788 3.25 21.19 -28.91
N SER A 789 3.73 22.45 -28.98
CA SER A 789 3.55 23.44 -27.91
C SER A 789 2.08 23.85 -27.72
N GLU A 790 1.35 24.01 -28.83
CA GLU A 790 -0.10 24.26 -28.82
C GLU A 790 -0.85 23.09 -28.20
N PHE A 791 -0.51 21.86 -28.59
CA PHE A 791 -1.10 20.65 -28.04
C PHE A 791 -0.80 20.50 -26.54
N ALA A 792 0.45 20.78 -26.13
CA ALA A 792 0.86 20.68 -24.72
C ALA A 792 0.12 21.67 -23.80
N ALA A 793 -0.38 22.78 -24.36
CA ALA A 793 -1.16 23.77 -23.62
C ALA A 793 -2.65 23.41 -23.48
N LEU A 794 -3.17 22.50 -24.31
CA LEU A 794 -4.59 22.15 -24.33
C LEU A 794 -5.18 21.77 -22.97
N PRO A 795 -4.58 20.90 -22.13
CA PRO A 795 -5.20 20.55 -20.85
C PRO A 795 -5.48 21.77 -19.97
N LYS A 796 -4.55 22.73 -19.93
CA LYS A 796 -4.74 23.98 -19.17
C LYS A 796 -5.79 24.91 -19.79
N LEU A 797 -5.90 24.93 -21.11
CA LEU A 797 -6.86 25.80 -21.81
C LEU A 797 -8.28 25.22 -21.74
N VAL A 798 -8.42 23.90 -21.93
CA VAL A 798 -9.69 23.18 -21.91
C VAL A 798 -10.26 23.10 -20.49
N SER A 799 -9.44 22.83 -19.47
CA SER A 799 -9.88 22.85 -18.06
C SER A 799 -10.42 24.22 -17.60
N LYS A 800 -9.98 25.31 -18.22
CA LYS A 800 -10.48 26.67 -17.96
C LYS A 800 -11.76 27.02 -18.73
N ASN A 801 -12.17 26.21 -19.71
CA ASN A 801 -13.36 26.44 -20.53
C ASN A 801 -14.28 25.20 -20.48
N PRO A 802 -15.23 25.15 -19.52
CA PRO A 802 -16.11 23.99 -19.33
C PRO A 802 -16.89 23.59 -20.60
N LYS A 803 -17.26 24.57 -21.44
CA LYS A 803 -17.97 24.32 -22.70
C LYS A 803 -17.09 23.56 -23.70
N LEU A 804 -15.82 23.96 -23.83
CA LEU A 804 -14.85 23.23 -24.64
C LEU A 804 -14.61 21.83 -24.09
N ASN A 805 -14.43 21.70 -22.76
CA ASN A 805 -14.19 20.40 -22.13
C ASN A 805 -15.34 19.42 -22.42
N ALA A 806 -16.59 19.86 -22.20
CA ALA A 806 -17.78 19.07 -22.52
C ALA A 806 -17.85 18.71 -24.01
N GLY A 807 -17.51 19.65 -24.89
CA GLY A 807 -17.51 19.43 -26.34
C GLY A 807 -16.48 18.39 -26.81
N PHE A 808 -15.33 18.29 -26.16
CA PHE A 808 -14.30 17.31 -26.52
C PHE A 808 -14.52 15.91 -25.94
N ARG A 809 -15.49 15.72 -25.05
CA ARG A 809 -15.75 14.44 -24.36
C ARG A 809 -15.93 13.28 -25.33
N ASP A 810 -16.79 13.45 -26.33
CA ASP A 810 -17.05 12.42 -27.36
C ASP A 810 -15.82 12.09 -28.20
N TYR A 811 -14.90 13.04 -28.33
CA TYR A 811 -13.65 12.84 -29.06
C TYR A 811 -12.62 12.12 -28.20
N ALA A 812 -12.41 12.58 -26.96
CA ALA A 812 -11.50 11.98 -25.99
C ALA A 812 -11.89 10.54 -25.61
N ASN A 813 -13.19 10.24 -25.56
CA ASN A 813 -13.71 8.92 -25.23
C ASN A 813 -14.00 8.06 -26.45
N ARG A 814 -13.68 8.52 -27.68
CA ARG A 814 -13.90 7.70 -28.87
C ARG A 814 -12.97 6.49 -28.87
N ILE A 815 -13.52 5.31 -29.09
CA ILE A 815 -12.75 4.08 -29.25
C ILE A 815 -12.04 4.16 -30.59
N VAL A 816 -10.73 4.38 -30.56
CA VAL A 816 -9.90 4.53 -31.77
C VAL A 816 -9.34 3.20 -32.24
N SER A 817 -9.29 2.20 -31.37
CA SER A 817 -8.87 0.83 -31.70
C SER A 817 -9.52 -0.17 -30.76
N ALA A 818 -10.28 -1.11 -31.29
CA ALA A 818 -10.78 -2.28 -30.59
C ALA A 818 -10.26 -3.53 -31.30
N LYS A 819 -9.43 -4.34 -30.63
CA LYS A 819 -8.71 -5.47 -31.22
C LYS A 819 -8.82 -6.70 -30.34
N SER A 820 -8.86 -7.88 -30.96
CA SER A 820 -8.77 -9.17 -30.27
C SER A 820 -7.53 -9.92 -30.74
N GLN A 821 -6.78 -10.47 -29.79
CA GLN A 821 -5.76 -11.50 -30.01
C GLN A 821 -6.36 -12.91 -29.88
N ILE A 822 -7.59 -13.02 -29.38
CA ILE A 822 -8.33 -14.28 -29.31
C ILE A 822 -8.90 -14.57 -30.70
N LYS A 823 -8.43 -15.68 -31.28
CA LYS A 823 -8.80 -16.12 -32.62
C LYS A 823 -10.32 -16.26 -32.77
N GLY A 824 -10.88 -15.58 -33.78
CA GLY A 824 -12.31 -15.63 -34.11
C GLY A 824 -13.15 -14.54 -33.44
N GLU A 825 -12.56 -13.75 -32.55
CA GLU A 825 -13.23 -12.66 -31.81
C GLU A 825 -12.94 -11.26 -32.41
N GLU A 826 -12.16 -11.18 -33.49
CA GLU A 826 -11.72 -9.91 -34.09
C GLU A 826 -12.92 -9.07 -34.58
N LYS A 827 -13.83 -9.71 -35.33
CA LYS A 827 -15.01 -9.04 -35.90
C LYS A 827 -15.99 -8.54 -34.84
N ALA A 828 -16.05 -9.21 -33.69
CA ALA A 828 -16.97 -8.83 -32.62
C ALA A 828 -16.53 -7.52 -31.95
N LEU A 829 -15.22 -7.29 -31.85
CA LEU A 829 -14.69 -6.03 -31.33
C LEU A 829 -14.67 -4.90 -32.35
N ASP A 830 -14.58 -5.20 -33.64
CA ASP A 830 -14.62 -4.17 -34.70
C ASP A 830 -15.88 -3.29 -34.63
N ALA A 831 -16.99 -3.82 -34.12
CA ALA A 831 -18.23 -3.08 -33.92
C ALA A 831 -18.11 -1.92 -32.90
N PHE A 832 -17.08 -1.93 -32.05
CA PHE A 832 -16.79 -0.85 -31.10
C PHE A 832 -15.87 0.23 -31.68
N ASN A 833 -15.21 -0.02 -32.82
CA ASN A 833 -14.36 0.99 -33.44
C ASN A 833 -15.17 2.23 -33.84
N ASN A 834 -14.61 3.40 -33.52
CA ASN A 834 -15.22 4.72 -33.72
C ASN A 834 -16.51 4.99 -32.93
N THR A 835 -16.94 4.12 -32.02
CA THR A 835 -18.02 4.45 -31.07
C THR A 835 -17.47 5.28 -29.90
N VAL A 836 -18.33 5.99 -29.18
CA VAL A 836 -17.93 6.68 -27.95
C VAL A 836 -17.99 5.66 -26.82
N LEU A 837 -16.94 5.57 -26.01
CA LEU A 837 -16.95 4.78 -24.78
C LEU A 837 -17.83 5.48 -23.74
N ASP A 838 -19.11 5.17 -23.81
CA ASP A 838 -20.15 5.57 -22.87
C ASP A 838 -20.63 4.34 -22.07
N ARG A 839 -21.58 4.57 -21.16
CA ARG A 839 -22.16 3.51 -20.33
C ARG A 839 -22.71 2.35 -21.16
N LYS A 840 -23.44 2.66 -22.24
CA LYS A 840 -24.04 1.65 -23.12
C LYS A 840 -22.98 0.80 -23.82
N THR A 841 -21.87 1.41 -24.19
CA THR A 841 -20.75 0.72 -24.84
C THR A 841 -20.02 -0.18 -23.85
N VAL A 842 -19.79 0.29 -22.63
CA VAL A 842 -19.23 -0.53 -21.54
C VAL A 842 -20.13 -1.74 -21.26
N ASP A 843 -21.44 -1.55 -21.14
CA ASP A 843 -22.39 -2.66 -20.89
C ASP A 843 -22.32 -3.71 -22.00
N LYS A 844 -22.23 -3.29 -23.28
CA LYS A 844 -22.03 -4.20 -24.42
C LYS A 844 -20.70 -4.97 -24.37
N ILE A 845 -19.61 -4.31 -23.99
CA ILE A 845 -18.30 -4.96 -23.81
C ILE A 845 -18.39 -5.98 -22.68
N GLN A 846 -19.05 -5.63 -21.57
CA GLN A 846 -19.24 -6.52 -20.43
C GLN A 846 -20.07 -7.74 -20.81
N ASP A 847 -21.18 -7.55 -21.54
CA ASP A 847 -22.03 -8.67 -21.99
C ASP A 847 -21.28 -9.58 -22.96
N TYR A 848 -20.43 -9.01 -23.80
CA TYR A 848 -19.54 -9.79 -24.64
C TYR A 848 -18.50 -10.58 -23.84
N CYS A 849 -17.89 -9.98 -22.81
CA CYS A 849 -17.00 -10.70 -21.89
C CYS A 849 -17.72 -11.83 -21.12
N LYS A 850 -18.97 -11.61 -20.69
CA LYS A 850 -19.81 -12.66 -20.08
C LYS A 850 -20.05 -13.81 -21.06
N LYS A 851 -20.34 -13.51 -22.32
CA LYS A 851 -20.50 -14.52 -23.39
C LYS A 851 -19.23 -15.35 -23.55
N LEU A 852 -18.06 -14.72 -23.67
CA LEU A 852 -16.78 -15.44 -23.78
C LEU A 852 -16.51 -16.34 -22.57
N THR A 853 -16.89 -15.88 -21.37
CA THR A 853 -16.76 -16.70 -20.16
C THR A 853 -17.71 -17.89 -20.16
N ALA A 854 -18.96 -17.70 -20.60
CA ALA A 854 -19.94 -18.78 -20.74
C ALA A 854 -19.47 -19.83 -21.76
N GLU A 855 -18.74 -19.41 -22.79
CA GLU A 855 -18.06 -20.28 -23.76
C GLU A 855 -16.76 -20.91 -23.20
N LYS A 856 -16.43 -20.67 -21.92
CA LYS A 856 -15.22 -21.13 -21.22
C LYS A 856 -13.92 -20.70 -21.92
N LYS A 857 -13.93 -19.56 -22.62
CA LYS A 857 -12.73 -18.98 -23.22
C LYS A 857 -11.94 -18.19 -22.17
N LEU A 858 -10.63 -18.42 -22.11
CA LEU A 858 -9.70 -17.61 -21.34
C LEU A 858 -9.46 -16.29 -22.07
N PHE A 859 -9.75 -15.16 -21.40
CA PHE A 859 -9.52 -13.84 -21.97
C PHE A 859 -9.18 -12.80 -20.90
N ALA A 860 -8.50 -11.75 -21.34
CA ALA A 860 -8.30 -10.49 -20.63
C ALA A 860 -8.66 -9.33 -21.57
N CYS A 861 -9.67 -8.53 -21.25
CA CYS A 861 -10.13 -7.36 -21.99
C CYS A 861 -9.60 -6.08 -21.33
N ASN A 862 -8.61 -5.43 -21.93
CA ASN A 862 -8.01 -4.20 -21.47
C ASN A 862 -8.66 -3.01 -22.19
N ILE A 863 -9.25 -2.06 -21.46
CA ILE A 863 -9.72 -0.78 -22.02
C ILE A 863 -8.78 0.31 -21.52
N MET A 864 -8.04 0.94 -22.43
CA MET A 864 -6.99 1.92 -22.14
C MET A 864 -7.34 3.28 -22.72
N LYS A 865 -7.60 4.28 -21.87
CA LYS A 865 -7.72 5.67 -22.34
C LYS A 865 -6.33 6.24 -22.63
N LYS A 866 -6.12 6.69 -23.87
CA LYS A 866 -4.88 7.37 -24.27
C LYS A 866 -4.85 8.80 -23.69
N PRO A 867 -3.66 9.37 -23.46
CA PRO A 867 -3.49 10.76 -23.06
C PRO A 867 -4.37 11.75 -23.84
N LEU A 868 -5.02 12.66 -23.10
CA LEU A 868 -5.87 13.75 -23.62
C LEU A 868 -6.95 13.30 -24.61
N PHE A 869 -6.67 13.50 -25.89
CA PHE A 869 -7.59 13.33 -27.02
C PHE A 869 -7.17 12.15 -27.92
N GLY A 870 -6.29 11.28 -27.42
CA GLY A 870 -5.86 10.09 -28.13
C GLY A 870 -6.95 9.03 -28.29
N GLY A 871 -8.08 9.17 -27.62
CA GLY A 871 -9.19 8.22 -27.64
C GLY A 871 -9.01 7.08 -26.65
N VAL A 872 -9.72 5.98 -26.92
CA VAL A 872 -9.70 4.75 -26.12
C VAL A 872 -9.27 3.58 -26.99
N ASP A 873 -8.35 2.77 -26.46
CA ASP A 873 -8.04 1.45 -27.01
C ASP A 873 -8.78 0.38 -26.21
N ILE A 874 -9.29 -0.65 -26.89
CA ILE A 874 -9.83 -1.88 -26.31
C ILE A 874 -9.00 -3.03 -26.87
N GLU A 875 -8.49 -3.89 -26.01
CA GLU A 875 -7.70 -5.05 -26.39
C GLU A 875 -8.19 -6.28 -25.63
N LEU A 876 -8.70 -7.27 -26.36
CA LEU A 876 -8.98 -8.60 -25.82
C LEU A 876 -7.78 -9.51 -26.10
N SER A 877 -7.18 -10.08 -25.06
CA SER A 877 -5.95 -10.87 -25.12
C SER A 877 -6.13 -12.22 -24.42
N ASP A 878 -5.30 -13.21 -24.73
CA ASP A 878 -5.26 -14.46 -23.97
C ASP A 878 -4.39 -14.24 -22.71
N PRO A 879 -4.94 -14.38 -21.49
CA PRO A 879 -4.19 -14.18 -20.25
C PRO A 879 -3.05 -15.19 -20.08
N GLY A 880 -3.05 -16.30 -20.83
CA GLY A 880 -1.97 -17.29 -20.87
C GLY A 880 -0.62 -16.71 -21.27
N GLU A 881 -0.57 -15.58 -21.98
CA GLU A 881 0.69 -14.87 -22.25
C GLU A 881 1.24 -14.12 -21.01
N TYR A 882 0.34 -13.71 -20.10
CA TYR A 882 0.65 -12.86 -18.95
C TYR A 882 0.79 -13.63 -17.62
N MET A 883 0.10 -14.76 -17.47
CA MET A 883 0.12 -15.56 -16.25
C MET A 883 0.42 -17.02 -16.58
N GLU A 884 1.59 -17.50 -16.16
CA GLU A 884 1.92 -18.93 -16.12
C GLU A 884 1.09 -19.60 -15.02
N MET A 885 -0.20 -19.83 -15.30
CA MET A 885 -0.98 -20.81 -14.53
C MET A 885 -0.38 -22.19 -14.84
N PRO A 886 0.08 -22.95 -13.84
CA PRO A 886 0.59 -24.30 -14.06
C PRO A 886 -0.46 -25.13 -14.82
N GLU A 887 -0.09 -25.79 -15.92
CA GLU A 887 -1.02 -26.58 -16.77
C GLU A 887 -1.89 -27.55 -15.96
N ASN A 888 -1.34 -28.11 -14.88
CA ASN A 888 -2.02 -29.01 -13.98
C ASN A 888 -3.17 -28.37 -13.16
N ARG A 889 -3.20 -27.04 -12.97
CA ARG A 889 -4.37 -26.36 -12.37
C ARG A 889 -5.54 -26.20 -13.36
N ARG A 890 -5.31 -26.29 -14.67
CA ARG A 890 -6.38 -26.16 -15.68
C ARG A 890 -7.30 -27.38 -15.72
N GLU A 891 -6.79 -28.57 -15.39
CA GLU A 891 -7.56 -29.83 -15.48
C GLU A 891 -8.21 -30.25 -14.15
N GLU A 892 -7.55 -30.04 -13.00
CA GLU A 892 -8.06 -30.50 -11.69
C GLU A 892 -9.16 -29.59 -11.09
N ASN A 893 -9.32 -28.35 -11.59
CA ASN A 893 -10.19 -27.33 -10.99
C ASN A 893 -11.48 -27.03 -11.80
N SER A 894 -12.08 -28.03 -12.44
CA SER A 894 -13.33 -27.85 -13.21
C SER A 894 -14.55 -27.46 -12.35
N ASN A 895 -14.44 -27.52 -11.02
CA ASN A 895 -15.50 -27.20 -10.04
C ASN A 895 -15.30 -25.87 -9.30
N ILE A 896 -14.28 -25.07 -9.64
CA ILE A 896 -14.06 -23.78 -8.99
C ILE A 896 -14.90 -22.70 -9.69
N PRO A 897 -15.66 -21.88 -8.96
CA PRO A 897 -16.44 -20.81 -9.56
C PRO A 897 -15.55 -19.94 -10.44
N LEU A 898 -15.95 -19.75 -11.69
CA LEU A 898 -15.22 -18.89 -12.61
C LEU A 898 -15.46 -17.45 -12.17
N TYR A 899 -14.40 -16.72 -11.86
CA TYR A 899 -14.52 -15.28 -11.61
C TYR A 899 -14.06 -14.51 -12.85
N MET A 900 -14.79 -13.47 -13.23
CA MET A 900 -14.26 -12.36 -14.02
C MET A 900 -13.80 -11.29 -13.04
N SER A 901 -12.78 -10.50 -13.35
CA SER A 901 -12.31 -9.41 -12.48
C SER A 901 -11.97 -8.19 -13.31
N GLY A 902 -12.06 -7.01 -12.71
CA GLY A 902 -12.15 -5.72 -13.38
C GLY A 902 -11.40 -4.68 -12.60
N GLY A 903 -10.27 -4.18 -13.08
CA GLY A 903 -9.52 -3.13 -12.38
C GLY A 903 -9.49 -1.83 -13.18
N VAL A 904 -9.97 -0.71 -12.64
CA VAL A 904 -9.83 0.65 -13.21
C VAL A 904 -8.73 1.40 -12.46
N SER A 905 -7.71 1.88 -13.17
CA SER A 905 -6.72 2.83 -12.61
C SER A 905 -6.89 4.20 -13.26
N VAL A 906 -7.01 5.27 -12.47
CA VAL A 906 -7.14 6.67 -12.89
C VAL A 906 -6.09 7.49 -12.13
N GLY A 907 -4.94 7.77 -12.74
CA GLY A 907 -3.80 8.37 -12.04
C GLY A 907 -3.33 7.49 -10.86
N SER A 908 -3.36 8.02 -9.63
CA SER A 908 -3.06 7.26 -8.40
C SER A 908 -4.28 6.53 -7.81
N ASN A 909 -5.47 6.70 -8.36
CA ASN A 909 -6.69 6.06 -7.86
C ASN A 909 -6.89 4.70 -8.54
N TYR A 910 -7.14 3.66 -7.76
CA TYR A 910 -7.37 2.31 -8.27
C TYR A 910 -8.69 1.75 -7.71
N ALA A 911 -9.52 1.19 -8.58
CA ALA A 911 -10.74 0.46 -8.23
C ALA A 911 -10.67 -0.95 -8.82
N HIS A 912 -11.11 -1.95 -8.07
CA HIS A 912 -11.11 -3.34 -8.51
C HIS A 912 -12.44 -4.00 -8.19
N ALA A 913 -12.91 -4.88 -9.07
CA ALA A 913 -14.10 -5.69 -8.91
C ALA A 913 -13.86 -7.13 -9.32
N GLN A 914 -14.63 -8.05 -8.74
CA GLN A 914 -14.71 -9.44 -9.16
C GLN A 914 -16.18 -9.83 -9.34
N TRP A 915 -16.46 -10.60 -10.37
CA TRP A 915 -17.76 -11.12 -10.76
C TRP A 915 -17.68 -12.64 -10.70
N GLU A 916 -18.49 -13.27 -9.86
CA GLU A 916 -18.69 -14.72 -9.95
C GLU A 916 -19.56 -15.05 -11.16
N ILE A 917 -19.08 -15.97 -11.99
CA ILE A 917 -19.76 -16.47 -13.19
C ILE A 917 -20.09 -17.92 -12.87
N SER A 918 -21.22 -18.10 -12.18
CA SER A 918 -21.72 -19.43 -11.86
C SER A 918 -22.08 -20.13 -13.17
N ALA A 919 -21.42 -21.26 -13.46
CA ALA A 919 -21.74 -22.11 -14.60
C ALA A 919 -23.02 -22.94 -14.37
N LYS A 920 -23.99 -22.45 -13.58
CA LYS A 920 -25.28 -23.11 -13.44
C LYS A 920 -26.15 -22.73 -14.64
N ASN A 921 -26.16 -23.62 -15.63
CA ASN A 921 -27.29 -23.76 -16.54
C ASN A 921 -28.58 -23.76 -15.71
N GLU A 922 -29.45 -22.76 -15.90
CA GLU A 922 -30.81 -22.72 -15.35
C GLU A 922 -31.73 -23.85 -15.88
N LYS A 923 -31.18 -24.83 -16.58
CA LYS A 923 -31.89 -25.98 -17.14
C LYS A 923 -31.21 -27.27 -16.74
N GLU A 924 -31.37 -27.65 -15.48
CA GLU A 924 -31.73 -29.02 -15.04
C GLU A 924 -31.75 -29.05 -13.51
N GLY A 925 -32.92 -29.42 -12.95
CA GLY A 925 -33.17 -29.40 -11.52
C GLY A 925 -32.28 -30.38 -10.76
N GLY A 926 -31.49 -29.85 -9.83
CA GLY A 926 -30.74 -30.66 -8.87
C GLY A 926 -29.78 -29.80 -8.05
N ASN A 927 -30.25 -29.19 -6.97
CA ASN A 927 -29.40 -28.51 -5.97
C ASN A 927 -28.67 -29.51 -5.06
N GLU A 928 -28.05 -30.54 -5.64
CA GLU A 928 -27.26 -31.53 -4.92
C GLU A 928 -25.94 -31.78 -5.66
N ILE A 929 -24.82 -31.56 -4.98
CA ILE A 929 -23.53 -32.08 -5.43
C ILE A 929 -23.16 -33.29 -4.58
N VAL A 930 -22.58 -34.31 -5.21
CA VAL A 930 -22.07 -35.51 -4.52
C VAL A 930 -20.58 -35.34 -4.31
N VAL A 931 -20.18 -35.03 -3.09
CA VAL A 931 -18.76 -35.01 -2.69
C VAL A 931 -18.50 -36.25 -1.84
N ASN A 932 -17.57 -37.09 -2.27
CA ASN A 932 -17.23 -38.36 -1.61
C ASN A 932 -18.45 -39.26 -1.32
N GLY A 933 -19.41 -39.31 -2.25
CA GLY A 933 -20.59 -40.18 -2.13
C GLY A 933 -21.74 -39.62 -1.25
N LYS A 934 -21.60 -38.42 -0.67
CA LYS A 934 -22.70 -37.73 0.03
C LYS A 934 -23.26 -36.56 -0.78
N LYS A 935 -24.59 -36.52 -0.88
CA LYS A 935 -25.37 -35.41 -1.47
C LYS A 935 -25.40 -34.22 -0.51
N ILE A 936 -24.89 -33.07 -0.94
CA ILE A 936 -24.88 -31.82 -0.17
C ILE A 936 -25.78 -30.80 -0.87
N LYS A 937 -26.75 -30.23 -0.13
CA LYS A 937 -27.58 -29.11 -0.58
C LYS A 937 -26.82 -27.79 -0.46
N LEU A 938 -26.58 -27.14 -1.59
CA LEU A 938 -25.97 -25.81 -1.69
C LEU A 938 -27.05 -24.73 -1.58
N GLU A 939 -27.42 -24.29 -0.37
CA GLU A 939 -28.44 -23.24 -0.22
C GLU A 939 -27.97 -21.95 0.50
N LYS A 940 -26.73 -21.84 1.00
CA LYS A 940 -26.32 -20.64 1.79
C LYS A 940 -24.92 -20.05 1.55
N ALA A 941 -24.05 -20.70 0.79
CA ALA A 941 -22.71 -20.19 0.52
C ALA A 941 -22.66 -19.22 -0.69
N ASP A 942 -23.62 -19.32 -1.62
CA ASP A 942 -23.58 -18.69 -2.94
C ASP A 942 -24.18 -17.26 -2.97
N GLU A 943 -25.21 -16.98 -2.15
CA GLU A 943 -25.83 -15.64 -2.08
C GLU A 943 -24.86 -14.54 -1.60
N ARG A 944 -23.89 -14.91 -0.75
CA ARG A 944 -22.87 -13.98 -0.23
C ARG A 944 -21.81 -13.64 -1.27
N GLY A 945 -21.41 -14.62 -2.10
CA GLY A 945 -20.52 -14.41 -3.25
C GLY A 945 -21.16 -13.50 -4.30
N MET A 946 -22.40 -13.81 -4.68
CA MET A 946 -23.17 -13.01 -5.64
C MET A 946 -23.42 -11.56 -5.19
N LYS A 947 -23.71 -11.30 -3.91
CA LYS A 947 -23.90 -9.92 -3.38
C LYS A 947 -22.60 -9.11 -3.34
N ARG A 948 -21.49 -9.70 -2.88
CA ARG A 948 -20.16 -9.05 -2.89
C ARG A 948 -19.67 -8.76 -4.30
N SER A 949 -19.95 -9.70 -5.22
CA SER A 949 -19.75 -9.52 -6.65
C SER A 949 -20.48 -8.26 -7.12
N LYS A 950 -21.82 -8.18 -6.94
CA LYS A 950 -22.67 -7.05 -7.37
C LYS A 950 -22.18 -5.68 -6.87
N GLN A 951 -21.88 -5.56 -5.58
CA GLN A 951 -21.36 -4.31 -4.98
C GLN A 951 -20.02 -3.88 -5.61
N SER A 952 -19.15 -4.86 -5.87
CA SER A 952 -17.89 -4.59 -6.54
C SER A 952 -18.12 -4.10 -7.97
N GLN A 953 -19.08 -4.69 -8.70
CA GLN A 953 -19.48 -4.23 -10.04
C GLN A 953 -20.00 -2.80 -10.01
N ASP A 954 -20.92 -2.46 -9.10
CA ASP A 954 -21.51 -1.12 -9.01
C ASP A 954 -20.45 -0.06 -8.67
N LYS A 955 -19.50 -0.39 -7.78
CA LYS A 955 -18.36 0.49 -7.48
C LYS A 955 -17.45 0.68 -8.69
N PHE A 956 -17.12 -0.41 -9.39
CA PHE A 956 -16.31 -0.37 -10.60
C PHE A 956 -17.00 0.43 -11.71
N LEU A 957 -18.30 0.24 -11.89
CA LEU A 957 -19.14 0.99 -12.82
C LEU A 957 -19.22 2.48 -12.48
N LYS A 958 -19.34 2.84 -11.19
CA LYS A 958 -19.24 4.25 -10.75
C LYS A 958 -17.86 4.85 -11.01
N CYS A 959 -16.79 4.06 -10.87
CA CYS A 959 -15.45 4.50 -11.22
C CYS A 959 -15.30 4.71 -12.74
N LEU A 960 -15.90 3.86 -13.56
CA LEU A 960 -16.01 4.07 -15.01
C LEU A 960 -16.82 5.32 -15.32
N GLU A 961 -17.98 5.50 -14.70
CA GLU A 961 -18.83 6.69 -14.88
C GLU A 961 -18.11 7.97 -14.48
N LYS A 962 -17.30 7.97 -13.41
CA LYS A 962 -16.45 9.12 -13.06
C LYS A 962 -15.33 9.33 -14.08
N ALA A 963 -14.71 8.27 -14.56
CA ALA A 963 -13.56 8.34 -15.46
C ALA A 963 -13.95 8.71 -16.91
N PHE A 964 -15.20 8.43 -17.32
CA PHE A 964 -15.75 8.79 -18.63
C PHE A 964 -16.91 9.79 -18.56
N GLY A 965 -17.20 10.33 -17.37
CA GLY A 965 -18.32 11.21 -16.99
C GLY A 965 -18.19 12.67 -17.42
N ASP A 966 -19.20 13.49 -17.12
CA ASP A 966 -19.18 14.95 -17.35
C ASP A 966 -18.13 15.68 -16.48
N GLU A 967 -17.69 15.07 -15.39
CA GLU A 967 -16.69 15.59 -14.46
C GLU A 967 -15.27 15.05 -14.69
N ALA A 968 -15.07 14.17 -15.68
CA ALA A 968 -13.76 13.56 -15.93
C ALA A 968 -12.77 14.60 -16.47
N ASP A 969 -11.58 14.72 -15.86
CA ASP A 969 -10.50 15.50 -16.46
C ASP A 969 -9.96 14.73 -17.68
N SER A 970 -9.76 15.44 -18.78
CA SER A 970 -9.30 14.87 -20.06
C SER A 970 -7.93 14.20 -19.97
N THR A 971 -7.16 14.45 -18.91
CA THR A 971 -5.78 13.98 -18.69
C THR A 971 -5.65 12.60 -18.04
N ASP A 972 -6.74 12.01 -17.55
CA ASP A 972 -6.64 10.77 -16.79
C ASP A 972 -6.38 9.55 -17.70
N ILE A 973 -5.26 8.85 -17.45
CA ILE A 973 -5.00 7.52 -18.01
C ILE A 973 -5.90 6.54 -17.28
N ILE A 974 -6.75 5.84 -18.03
CA ILE A 974 -7.69 4.85 -17.50
C ILE A 974 -7.27 3.49 -18.03
N ILE A 975 -6.80 2.59 -17.16
CA ILE A 975 -6.55 1.19 -17.52
C ILE A 975 -7.65 0.36 -16.88
N ILE A 976 -8.43 -0.35 -17.71
CA ILE A 976 -9.51 -1.23 -17.27
C ILE A 976 -9.15 -2.65 -17.66
N ASN A 977 -8.67 -3.47 -16.73
CA ASN A 977 -8.40 -4.88 -17.00
C ASN A 977 -9.64 -5.70 -16.64
N TYR A 978 -10.36 -6.23 -17.62
CA TYR A 978 -11.42 -7.22 -17.45
C TYR A 978 -10.87 -8.64 -17.66
N GLY A 979 -11.29 -9.61 -16.86
CA GLY A 979 -11.01 -11.02 -17.08
C GLY A 979 -9.66 -11.49 -16.52
N TYR A 980 -9.66 -11.89 -15.25
CA TYR A 980 -8.79 -12.97 -14.78
C TYR A 980 -9.68 -14.13 -14.38
N MET A 981 -9.65 -15.25 -15.11
CA MET A 981 -10.13 -16.51 -14.53
C MET A 981 -9.21 -16.85 -13.36
N HIS A 982 -9.70 -16.64 -12.14
CA HIS A 982 -9.16 -17.33 -10.98
C HIS A 982 -9.78 -18.73 -10.94
N TYR A 983 -8.98 -19.73 -11.26
CA TYR A 983 -9.19 -21.11 -10.83
C TYR A 983 -8.71 -21.28 -9.38
#